data_AF-A0A251TVT2-F1
#
_entry.id   AF-A0A251TVT2-F1
#
_cell.length_a   1.000
_cell.length_b   1.000
_cell.length_c   1.000
_cell.angle_alpha   90.00
_cell.angle_beta   90.00
_cell.angle_gamma   90.00
#
_symmetry.space_group_name_H-M   'P 1'
#
loop_
_entity.id
_entity.type
_entity.pdbx_description
1 polymer ?
#
loop_
_entity_poly.entity_id
_entity_poly.type
_entity_poly.pdbx_seq_one_letter_code
_entity_poly.pdbx_strand_id
1 'polypeptide(L)'
;MWFTLNQPEGVALTQTTVALFHRRHHRSLTDPVAAMDTERDSKKGTPDRHHTKMRMPRPDDFLFWGKRKNQNMSVKDAGVISYALSSMQKFTNDGSFMQQFKSQQQQQEKQNDDSCTDRNTHIMPDVSKSKEPLSSTADVKPALSANQLAAKAMQLRLKGKHDEADKLLKRKADTTNRTISEGDVTTSRYIMHGLKTREKKKEEDADMHVARSIMQNRKFSISGQADDEYDYDDGPKKKKRGKGDNGAPKSTGNTRFEKGILTQKERCNFCFENPKRPRHLVVAIANFTYLMLPPWQPVVPGHCCILPMQHELATRSVDDNVWDEIRNFKKCLLMMFAKQEKEVVFLETVMGLAKQSRHCMIECIPLPPDGGKQAALYFKKAIDEAEDEWSQHNAKKLIDTSVKGLRHSIPEDFPYFHVEFGLKKGFVHVIDDESQFKSNFGVNVIRGMLQLPAEDMHRRNKYDSIDTQKEAVANFTRDWEPFDWTKQLDYLRVESPLRVYSQPEGAALTQTTAALFHRRHRSLTYPVAAMARGLKKHMKRLNAPKHWMLDKLGGAFAPKPSSGPHKSRECLPLILILRNRLKYALTYREVQSILMQRHVLVDNKVRTDKTYPAGFMDVVSIPKTNESFRLLYDTKGRFRLHSIRDEESKFKLCKVRSVQFGSKGIPYINTYDGRTIRYPDPLIKANDTIKLDLESNKIVDFIKFDVGNVVMVTGGRNTGRVGILKNREKHKGSFETVHIQDATGHEFATRLGNVFTLGKGSKPWVSLPKGKGIKLTIIEEARKRQAAAAAVA
;
A
#
# COMPACT_ATOMS: atom_id res chain seq x y z
N MET A 1 75.62 15.13 -12.94
CA MET A 1 75.00 15.37 -11.61
C MET A 1 73.75 16.22 -11.80
N TRP A 2 73.00 16.56 -10.73
CA TRP A 2 71.71 17.27 -10.78
C TRP A 2 71.86 18.72 -11.32
N PHE A 3 70.84 19.46 -11.78
CA PHE A 3 69.53 19.75 -11.15
C PHE A 3 68.48 20.34 -12.14
N THR A 4 67.27 20.64 -11.61
CA THR A 4 66.18 21.53 -12.10
C THR A 4 64.94 20.90 -12.80
N LEU A 5 63.85 21.69 -12.87
CA LEU A 5 62.45 21.30 -13.12
C LEU A 5 61.93 21.85 -14.46
N ASN A 6 60.91 21.23 -15.07
CA ASN A 6 59.53 21.77 -15.15
C ASN A 6 58.59 21.00 -16.12
N GLN A 7 57.30 21.31 -16.06
CA GLN A 7 56.31 20.98 -17.11
C GLN A 7 56.50 21.89 -18.35
N PRO A 8 55.82 21.61 -19.48
CA PRO A 8 54.79 22.57 -19.90
C PRO A 8 53.54 21.96 -20.55
N GLU A 9 52.60 22.84 -20.89
CA GLU A 9 51.40 22.60 -21.71
C GLU A 9 51.61 23.05 -23.18
N GLY A 10 50.77 22.57 -24.10
CA GLY A 10 49.97 23.48 -24.95
C GLY A 10 50.43 23.94 -26.36
N VAL A 11 49.75 23.40 -27.38
CA VAL A 11 49.11 24.11 -28.53
C VAL A 11 50.01 24.69 -29.68
N ALA A 12 49.36 24.81 -30.88
CA ALA A 12 49.78 25.48 -32.14
C ALA A 12 50.86 24.77 -33.00
N LEU A 13 50.84 24.80 -34.35
CA LEU A 13 49.90 25.23 -35.43
C LEU A 13 50.24 24.31 -36.67
N THR A 14 49.41 24.10 -37.71
CA THR A 14 49.09 25.01 -38.85
C THR A 14 47.91 24.48 -39.70
N GLN A 15 47.55 25.17 -40.80
CA GLN A 15 46.36 24.94 -41.64
C GLN A 15 46.66 24.24 -42.99
N THR A 16 45.69 23.54 -43.59
CA THR A 16 45.42 23.55 -45.06
C THR A 16 44.00 23.06 -45.38
N THR A 17 43.48 23.34 -46.59
CA THR A 17 42.05 23.21 -46.94
C THR A 17 41.77 22.76 -48.39
N VAL A 18 40.73 21.92 -48.56
CA VAL A 18 39.75 21.82 -49.69
C VAL A 18 40.21 21.67 -51.16
N ALA A 19 39.94 20.48 -51.74
CA ALA A 19 39.49 20.19 -53.14
C ALA A 19 38.96 18.73 -53.19
N LEU A 20 38.01 18.20 -53.98
CA LEU A 20 37.10 18.59 -55.11
C LEU A 20 37.54 18.41 -56.59
N PHE A 21 36.59 17.88 -57.39
CA PHE A 21 36.62 17.51 -58.83
C PHE A 21 37.58 16.35 -59.23
N HIS A 22 37.35 15.53 -60.27
CA HIS A 22 36.42 15.53 -61.43
C HIS A 22 35.51 14.24 -61.46
N ARG A 23 34.41 14.04 -62.21
CA ARG A 23 33.99 14.32 -63.62
C ARG A 23 34.80 13.46 -64.66
N ARG A 24 34.27 12.92 -65.78
CA ARG A 24 33.02 13.09 -66.58
C ARG A 24 32.93 11.96 -67.68
N HIS A 25 31.85 11.92 -68.50
CA HIS A 25 31.68 11.17 -69.78
C HIS A 25 31.42 9.63 -69.73
N HIS A 26 30.66 8.96 -70.63
CA HIS A 26 29.59 9.37 -71.58
C HIS A 26 28.72 8.16 -72.09
N ARG A 27 27.59 8.50 -72.74
CA ARG A 27 26.79 7.83 -73.84
C ARG A 27 27.37 6.59 -74.59
N SER A 28 26.62 5.71 -75.28
CA SER A 28 25.14 5.42 -75.48
C SER A 28 24.95 4.24 -76.50
N LEU A 29 23.69 3.94 -76.94
CA LEU A 29 23.26 3.13 -78.14
C LEU A 29 23.22 1.57 -77.97
N THR A 30 22.31 0.76 -78.56
CA THR A 30 20.92 0.91 -79.13
C THR A 30 20.21 -0.47 -79.30
N ASP A 31 18.90 -0.45 -79.59
CA ASP A 31 17.96 -1.58 -79.85
C ASP A 31 18.11 -2.26 -81.24
N PRO A 32 17.32 -3.31 -81.58
CA PRO A 32 16.05 -3.14 -82.35
C PRO A 32 14.81 -3.88 -81.77
N VAL A 33 13.57 -3.34 -81.78
CA VAL A 33 12.52 -3.26 -82.86
C VAL A 33 11.81 -4.61 -83.13
N ALA A 34 10.47 -4.75 -83.23
CA ALA A 34 9.29 -3.85 -83.14
C ALA A 34 8.27 -4.38 -82.09
N ALA A 35 6.99 -3.98 -81.91
CA ALA A 35 6.02 -3.04 -82.51
C ALA A 35 5.12 -2.45 -81.35
N MET A 36 4.04 -1.64 -81.42
CA MET A 36 2.97 -1.33 -82.40
C MET A 36 1.97 -2.48 -82.66
N ASP A 37 0.65 -2.29 -82.81
CA ASP A 37 -0.22 -1.10 -83.04
C ASP A 37 -1.49 -1.17 -82.12
N THR A 38 -2.48 -0.25 -81.99
CA THR A 38 -2.88 1.11 -82.48
C THR A 38 -3.95 1.67 -81.46
N GLU A 39 -4.44 2.93 -81.38
CA GLU A 39 -4.09 4.28 -81.86
C GLU A 39 -4.82 5.39 -81.00
N ARG A 40 -4.44 6.66 -81.21
CA ARG A 40 -5.17 7.97 -81.06
C ARG A 40 -5.71 8.51 -79.72
N ASP A 41 -5.19 9.71 -79.41
CA ASP A 41 -5.62 10.70 -78.40
C ASP A 41 -6.98 11.39 -78.63
N SER A 42 -7.52 11.98 -77.56
CA SER A 42 -7.81 13.43 -77.57
C SER A 42 -7.99 14.09 -76.19
N LYS A 43 -7.07 15.02 -75.88
CA LYS A 43 -7.24 16.25 -75.06
C LYS A 43 -7.52 16.16 -73.54
N LYS A 44 -6.46 16.48 -72.78
CA LYS A 44 -6.40 17.39 -71.61
C LYS A 44 -7.55 17.39 -70.58
N GLY A 45 -7.24 16.93 -69.36
CA GLY A 45 -7.91 17.34 -68.12
C GLY A 45 -7.21 16.78 -66.89
N THR A 46 -6.64 17.63 -66.04
CA THR A 46 -6.02 17.23 -64.76
C THR A 46 -7.10 17.08 -63.67
N PRO A 47 -7.26 15.91 -63.02
CA PRO A 47 -8.16 15.75 -61.89
C PRO A 47 -7.46 16.09 -60.57
N ASP A 48 -8.12 16.87 -59.73
CA ASP A 48 -7.66 17.18 -58.37
C ASP A 48 -8.07 16.08 -57.35
N ARG A 49 -7.57 16.19 -56.11
CA ARG A 49 -7.79 15.21 -55.04
C ARG A 49 -9.27 15.06 -54.66
N HIS A 50 -9.83 13.87 -54.86
CA HIS A 50 -11.15 13.51 -54.33
C HIS A 50 -11.07 12.55 -53.13
N HIS A 51 -11.55 13.01 -51.97
CA HIS A 51 -11.83 12.15 -50.82
C HIS A 51 -12.99 11.19 -51.11
N THR A 52 -12.81 9.91 -50.78
CA THR A 52 -13.91 8.92 -50.75
C THR A 52 -14.89 9.22 -49.62
N LYS A 53 -16.05 9.81 -49.96
CA LYS A 53 -17.12 10.10 -49.00
C LYS A 53 -17.77 8.82 -48.47
N MET A 54 -17.97 8.73 -47.16
CA MET A 54 -18.91 7.76 -46.59
C MET A 54 -20.37 8.11 -46.94
N ARG A 55 -21.22 7.09 -47.00
CA ARG A 55 -22.60 7.17 -47.49
C ARG A 55 -23.52 7.85 -46.45
N MET A 56 -24.00 9.06 -46.75
CA MET A 56 -24.99 9.75 -45.93
C MET A 56 -26.39 9.09 -46.03
N PRO A 57 -27.15 8.97 -44.92
CA PRO A 57 -28.60 8.82 -44.97
C PRO A 57 -29.25 10.07 -45.58
N ARG A 58 -30.39 9.91 -46.26
CA ARG A 58 -31.17 11.05 -46.78
C ARG A 58 -32.04 11.66 -45.66
N PRO A 59 -32.20 12.99 -45.61
CA PRO A 59 -33.16 13.67 -44.73
C PRO A 59 -34.57 13.72 -45.36
N ASP A 60 -35.43 14.49 -44.71
CA ASP A 60 -36.80 14.89 -45.06
C ASP A 60 -37.85 13.76 -44.87
N ASP A 61 -39.04 14.01 -44.31
CA ASP A 61 -39.73 15.30 -44.14
C ASP A 61 -40.19 15.60 -42.68
N PHE A 62 -40.79 16.78 -42.46
CA PHE A 62 -40.96 17.44 -41.16
C PHE A 62 -42.24 17.10 -40.35
N LEU A 63 -42.26 17.63 -39.10
CA LEU A 63 -43.40 17.91 -38.21
C LEU A 63 -43.90 16.81 -37.24
N PHE A 64 -44.52 17.13 -36.09
CA PHE A 64 -44.12 18.00 -34.95
C PHE A 64 -45.10 17.79 -33.76
N TRP A 65 -44.70 18.18 -32.54
CA TRP A 65 -45.54 18.43 -31.33
C TRP A 65 -46.28 17.25 -30.65
N GLY A 66 -46.47 17.36 -29.32
CA GLY A 66 -47.63 16.77 -28.64
C GLY A 66 -47.39 15.96 -27.35
N LYS A 67 -47.43 16.62 -26.18
CA LYS A 67 -47.70 15.92 -24.91
C LYS A 67 -49.19 15.56 -24.82
N ARG A 68 -49.52 14.26 -24.70
CA ARG A 68 -50.78 13.76 -24.12
C ARG A 68 -50.38 12.74 -23.03
N LYS A 69 -50.83 12.84 -21.77
CA LYS A 69 -52.21 12.68 -21.26
C LYS A 69 -52.89 11.43 -21.83
N ASN A 70 -52.59 10.27 -21.25
CA ASN A 70 -53.56 9.16 -21.22
C ASN A 70 -54.48 9.34 -20.02
N GLN A 71 -55.76 9.00 -20.21
CA GLN A 71 -56.81 9.11 -19.21
C GLN A 71 -57.17 7.74 -18.62
N ASN A 72 -57.73 7.79 -17.41
CA ASN A 72 -58.65 6.85 -16.75
C ASN A 72 -58.85 5.46 -17.38
N MET A 73 -58.55 4.41 -16.60
CA MET A 73 -59.23 3.13 -16.73
C MET A 73 -60.67 3.20 -16.16
N SER A 74 -61.46 2.15 -16.43
CA SER A 74 -62.92 2.13 -16.24
C SER A 74 -63.38 2.16 -14.78
N VAL A 75 -64.56 2.75 -14.56
CA VAL A 75 -65.20 2.93 -13.23
C VAL A 75 -65.59 1.60 -12.57
N LYS A 76 -65.72 0.50 -13.33
CA LYS A 76 -66.24 -0.78 -12.82
C LYS A 76 -65.26 -1.52 -11.89
N ASP A 77 -63.95 -1.34 -12.04
CA ASP A 77 -62.96 -2.09 -11.25
C ASP A 77 -62.65 -1.43 -9.89
N ALA A 78 -62.98 -0.15 -9.72
CA ALA A 78 -62.78 0.57 -8.47
C ALA A 78 -63.71 0.08 -7.34
N GLY A 79 -64.93 -0.33 -7.67
CA GLY A 79 -65.94 -0.78 -6.69
C GLY A 79 -65.58 -2.09 -5.98
N VAL A 80 -64.90 -3.01 -6.69
CA VAL A 80 -64.46 -4.29 -6.12
C VAL A 80 -63.43 -4.07 -5.01
N ILE A 81 -62.50 -3.13 -5.22
CA ILE A 81 -61.42 -2.82 -4.29
C ILE A 81 -61.94 -2.07 -3.06
N SER A 82 -62.91 -1.16 -3.21
CA SER A 82 -63.53 -0.47 -2.07
C SER A 82 -64.46 -1.37 -1.25
N TYR A 83 -65.12 -2.35 -1.88
CA TYR A 83 -65.91 -3.36 -1.17
C TYR A 83 -64.99 -4.27 -0.31
N ALA A 84 -63.93 -4.82 -0.90
CA ALA A 84 -62.96 -5.66 -0.19
C ALA A 84 -62.30 -4.95 1.02
N LEU A 85 -62.06 -3.63 0.94
CA LEU A 85 -61.49 -2.85 2.03
C LEU A 85 -62.51 -2.39 3.09
N SER A 86 -63.82 -2.44 2.82
CA SER A 86 -64.87 -2.08 3.78
C SER A 86 -65.47 -3.28 4.53
N SER A 87 -65.33 -4.51 4.00
CA SER A 87 -65.79 -5.74 4.65
C SER A 87 -64.94 -6.24 5.84
N MET A 88 -63.77 -5.64 6.11
CA MET A 88 -62.87 -6.11 7.20
C MET A 88 -62.95 -5.30 8.51
N GLN A 89 -63.94 -4.41 8.69
CA GLN A 89 -64.07 -3.65 9.94
C GLN A 89 -65.52 -3.26 10.31
N LYS A 90 -66.21 -4.11 11.08
CA LYS A 90 -67.36 -3.79 11.97
C LYS A 90 -67.74 -4.98 12.86
N PHE A 91 -68.51 -4.68 13.92
CA PHE A 91 -68.94 -5.56 15.03
C PHE A 91 -67.85 -5.94 16.06
N THR A 92 -68.08 -5.85 17.38
CA THR A 92 -68.92 -4.90 18.15
C THR A 92 -68.23 -4.68 19.51
N ASN A 93 -68.52 -3.58 20.21
CA ASN A 93 -67.73 -3.16 21.39
C ASN A 93 -68.51 -3.37 22.71
N ASP A 94 -68.72 -4.64 23.06
CA ASP A 94 -69.64 -5.05 24.11
C ASP A 94 -68.90 -5.15 25.46
N GLY A 95 -68.66 -3.99 26.08
CA GLY A 95 -67.78 -3.82 27.23
C GLY A 95 -68.30 -4.35 28.57
N SER A 96 -68.43 -5.67 28.74
CA SER A 96 -68.82 -6.32 30.01
C SER A 96 -67.80 -7.36 30.51
N PHE A 97 -66.65 -6.87 31.01
CA PHE A 97 -65.67 -7.68 31.76
C PHE A 97 -64.76 -6.79 32.62
N MET A 98 -64.20 -5.74 32.00
CA MET A 98 -63.29 -4.75 32.62
C MET A 98 -63.92 -3.89 33.74
N GLN A 99 -65.20 -4.06 34.05
CA GLN A 99 -65.91 -3.31 35.08
C GLN A 99 -65.90 -3.99 36.46
N GLN A 100 -65.78 -5.33 36.50
CA GLN A 100 -65.63 -6.08 37.77
C GLN A 100 -64.22 -5.97 38.39
N PHE A 101 -63.19 -5.73 37.57
CA PHE A 101 -61.80 -5.64 38.08
C PHE A 101 -61.52 -4.34 38.85
N LYS A 102 -62.30 -3.27 38.60
CA LYS A 102 -62.11 -1.97 39.28
C LYS A 102 -62.80 -1.86 40.63
N SER A 103 -63.86 -2.64 40.88
CA SER A 103 -64.57 -2.65 42.16
C SER A 103 -63.83 -3.42 43.27
N GLN A 104 -62.90 -4.31 42.92
CA GLN A 104 -62.16 -5.13 43.89
C GLN A 104 -60.84 -4.52 44.40
N GLN A 105 -60.40 -3.36 43.86
CA GLN A 105 -59.13 -2.70 44.25
C GLN A 105 -59.28 -1.41 45.07
N GLN A 106 -60.46 -1.14 45.64
CA GLN A 106 -60.69 0.03 46.50
C GLN A 106 -61.28 -0.30 47.88
N GLN A 107 -61.36 -1.58 48.28
CA GLN A 107 -61.87 -2.01 49.59
C GLN A 107 -61.03 -3.14 50.22
N GLN A 108 -59.72 -2.91 50.34
CA GLN A 108 -58.86 -3.58 51.32
C GLN A 108 -57.66 -2.67 51.65
N GLU A 109 -57.24 -2.65 52.93
CA GLU A 109 -56.04 -1.99 53.47
C GLU A 109 -55.94 -0.46 53.21
N LYS A 110 -56.69 0.38 53.92
CA LYS A 110 -56.31 0.96 55.24
C LYS A 110 -56.16 -0.02 56.41
N GLN A 111 -55.38 0.41 57.42
CA GLN A 111 -54.89 -0.33 58.61
C GLN A 111 -53.70 -1.25 58.28
N ASN A 112 -52.60 -1.33 59.04
CA ASN A 112 -52.05 -0.53 60.17
C ASN A 112 -50.53 -0.39 59.93
N ASP A 113 -49.86 0.76 60.08
CA ASP A 113 -49.46 1.50 61.30
C ASP A 113 -48.14 1.00 61.95
N ASP A 114 -47.54 1.84 62.81
CA ASP A 114 -46.23 1.73 63.51
C ASP A 114 -44.93 1.90 62.67
N SER A 115 -43.93 2.69 63.09
CA SER A 115 -43.89 3.73 64.15
C SER A 115 -42.68 4.71 63.98
N CYS A 116 -42.71 5.84 64.71
CA CYS A 116 -41.59 6.65 65.28
C CYS A 116 -40.13 6.46 64.77
N THR A 117 -39.27 7.47 64.55
CA THR A 117 -39.25 8.97 64.61
C THR A 117 -37.86 9.39 64.00
N ASP A 118 -37.18 10.56 64.05
CA ASP A 118 -37.25 11.98 64.48
C ASP A 118 -35.97 12.64 63.83
N ARG A 119 -35.74 13.91 63.44
CA ARG A 119 -36.44 15.22 63.28
C ARG A 119 -35.87 15.89 61.99
N ASN A 120 -36.46 16.90 61.33
CA ASN A 120 -36.82 18.27 61.74
C ASN A 120 -35.60 19.12 62.23
N THR A 121 -35.41 20.40 61.87
CA THR A 121 -36.30 21.38 61.20
C THR A 121 -35.52 22.53 60.51
N HIS A 122 -35.92 22.91 59.28
CA HIS A 122 -36.02 24.30 58.75
C HIS A 122 -34.75 25.23 58.76
N ILE A 123 -34.69 26.46 58.20
CA ILE A 123 -35.69 27.44 57.75
C ILE A 123 -35.37 28.03 56.36
N MET A 124 -36.42 28.22 55.55
CA MET A 124 -36.60 29.21 54.47
C MET A 124 -37.82 30.06 54.86
N PRO A 125 -37.93 31.36 54.51
CA PRO A 125 -38.64 31.77 53.27
C PRO A 125 -38.08 33.12 52.68
N ASP A 126 -38.70 33.91 51.78
CA ASP A 126 -40.07 33.97 51.23
C ASP A 126 -40.22 34.80 49.91
N VAL A 127 -41.45 34.87 49.36
CA VAL A 127 -42.07 35.92 48.48
C VAL A 127 -41.60 36.01 47.00
N SER A 128 -42.45 36.12 45.95
CA SER A 128 -43.91 35.87 45.78
C SER A 128 -44.30 35.71 44.27
N LYS A 129 -45.57 35.94 43.84
CA LYS A 129 -46.18 35.41 42.59
C LYS A 129 -46.97 36.41 41.69
N SER A 130 -46.96 36.16 40.37
CA SER A 130 -48.03 36.41 39.35
C SER A 130 -47.55 35.87 37.98
N LYS A 131 -48.31 35.52 36.91
CA LYS A 131 -49.68 35.05 36.56
C LYS A 131 -49.73 34.98 35.00
N GLU A 132 -50.03 33.82 34.37
CA GLU A 132 -50.49 33.63 32.95
C GLU A 132 -49.58 34.15 31.78
N PRO A 133 -49.76 33.75 30.47
CA PRO A 133 -50.89 33.04 29.84
C PRO A 133 -50.59 31.82 28.91
N LEU A 134 -51.67 31.24 28.35
CA LEU A 134 -51.78 30.23 27.27
C LEU A 134 -50.70 30.31 26.14
N SER A 135 -50.27 29.21 25.51
CA SER A 135 -51.11 28.35 24.64
C SER A 135 -50.39 27.06 24.16
N SER A 136 -51.12 26.20 23.42
CA SER A 136 -50.82 24.79 23.11
C SER A 136 -49.63 24.47 22.19
N THR A 137 -48.90 23.38 22.51
CA THR A 137 -48.57 22.28 21.56
C THR A 137 -48.12 21.03 22.34
N ALA A 138 -48.19 19.83 21.74
CA ALA A 138 -47.97 18.55 22.44
C ALA A 138 -46.56 17.97 22.23
N ASP A 139 -45.92 17.53 23.32
CA ASP A 139 -44.53 17.02 23.33
C ASP A 139 -44.35 15.67 22.61
N VAL A 140 -43.58 15.67 21.53
CA VAL A 140 -43.07 14.46 20.87
C VAL A 140 -41.77 14.01 21.54
N LYS A 141 -41.80 12.88 22.28
CA LYS A 141 -40.60 12.30 22.89
C LYS A 141 -39.60 11.86 21.80
N PRO A 142 -38.33 12.33 21.83
CA PRO A 142 -37.37 12.08 20.76
C PRO A 142 -36.87 10.62 20.72
N ALA A 143 -36.64 10.11 19.51
CA ALA A 143 -36.10 8.77 19.29
C ALA A 143 -34.63 8.66 19.74
N LEU A 144 -34.31 7.60 20.51
CA LEU A 144 -32.97 7.40 21.07
C LEU A 144 -31.93 7.01 20.02
N SER A 145 -30.72 7.56 20.17
CA SER A 145 -29.57 7.27 19.31
C SER A 145 -29.14 5.80 19.41
N ALA A 146 -28.56 5.26 18.33
CA ALA A 146 -28.05 3.88 18.29
C ALA A 146 -27.10 3.54 19.44
N ASN A 147 -26.25 4.50 19.84
CA ASN A 147 -25.30 4.31 20.95
C ASN A 147 -26.01 4.33 22.32
N GLN A 148 -27.08 5.09 22.47
CA GLN A 148 -27.91 5.11 23.69
C GLN A 148 -28.70 3.81 23.85
N LEU A 149 -29.24 3.27 22.74
CA LEU A 149 -29.92 1.97 22.72
C LEU A 149 -28.96 0.82 23.05
N ALA A 150 -27.74 0.84 22.50
CA ALA A 150 -26.70 -0.15 22.84
C ALA A 150 -26.29 -0.09 24.32
N ALA A 151 -26.08 1.11 24.88
CA ALA A 151 -25.80 1.30 26.30
C ALA A 151 -26.96 0.81 27.20
N LYS A 152 -28.21 1.07 26.80
CA LYS A 152 -29.40 0.61 27.55
C LYS A 152 -29.58 -0.90 27.51
N ALA A 153 -29.32 -1.55 26.37
CA ALA A 153 -29.29 -3.01 26.27
C ALA A 153 -28.16 -3.62 27.13
N MET A 154 -26.99 -2.98 27.18
CA MET A 154 -25.88 -3.38 28.04
C MET A 154 -26.22 -3.26 29.54
N GLN A 155 -26.90 -2.18 29.95
CA GLN A 155 -27.43 -2.03 31.31
C GLN A 155 -28.46 -3.10 31.68
N LEU A 156 -29.34 -3.51 30.74
CA LEU A 156 -30.32 -4.58 30.99
C LEU A 156 -29.63 -5.94 31.18
N ARG A 157 -28.62 -6.26 30.36
CA ARG A 157 -27.79 -7.48 30.53
C ARG A 157 -26.99 -7.47 31.84
N LEU A 158 -26.48 -6.31 32.27
CA LEU A 158 -25.84 -6.15 33.60
C LEU A 158 -26.82 -6.28 34.77
N LYS A 159 -28.14 -6.20 34.53
CA LYS A 159 -29.21 -6.44 35.50
C LYS A 159 -29.85 -7.83 35.34
N GLY A 160 -29.19 -8.77 34.65
CA GLY A 160 -29.69 -10.12 34.40
C GLY A 160 -30.89 -10.23 33.44
N LYS A 161 -31.40 -9.11 32.91
CA LYS A 161 -32.58 -9.06 32.04
C LYS A 161 -32.19 -9.22 30.57
N HIS A 162 -31.70 -10.41 30.23
CA HIS A 162 -31.19 -10.71 28.89
C HIS A 162 -32.29 -10.66 27.82
N ASP A 163 -33.48 -11.21 28.08
CA ASP A 163 -34.59 -11.23 27.09
C ASP A 163 -35.14 -9.83 26.77
N GLU A 164 -35.16 -8.91 27.75
CA GLU A 164 -35.56 -7.52 27.52
C GLU A 164 -34.53 -6.79 26.65
N ALA A 165 -33.23 -7.00 26.90
CA ALA A 165 -32.17 -6.45 26.07
C ALA A 165 -32.26 -6.94 24.62
N ASP A 166 -32.55 -8.22 24.43
CA ASP A 166 -32.53 -8.86 23.13
C ASP A 166 -33.82 -8.58 22.32
N LYS A 167 -34.97 -8.44 22.99
CA LYS A 167 -36.19 -7.85 22.39
C LYS A 167 -35.99 -6.39 21.96
N LEU A 168 -35.23 -5.61 22.75
CA LEU A 168 -34.94 -4.20 22.46
C LEU A 168 -33.98 -4.04 21.26
N LEU A 169 -33.06 -5.00 21.06
CA LEU A 169 -32.22 -5.08 19.86
C LEU A 169 -33.00 -5.60 18.63
N LYS A 170 -33.79 -6.67 18.76
CA LYS A 170 -34.59 -7.24 17.65
C LYS A 170 -35.55 -6.22 17.04
N ARG A 171 -36.33 -5.50 17.85
CA ARG A 171 -37.27 -4.45 17.36
C ARG A 171 -36.60 -3.41 16.46
N LYS A 172 -35.31 -3.11 16.65
CA LYS A 172 -34.56 -2.23 15.75
C LYS A 172 -34.16 -2.95 14.45
N ALA A 173 -33.69 -4.19 14.53
CA ALA A 173 -33.39 -5.01 13.36
C ALA A 173 -34.62 -5.17 12.45
N ASP A 174 -35.78 -5.46 13.02
CA ASP A 174 -37.06 -5.59 12.31
C ASP A 174 -37.44 -4.29 11.56
N THR A 175 -37.06 -3.13 12.11
CA THR A 175 -37.26 -1.81 11.48
C THR A 175 -36.29 -1.56 10.32
N THR A 176 -35.09 -2.16 10.32
CA THR A 176 -34.12 -2.07 9.22
C THR A 176 -34.27 -3.16 8.15
N ASN A 177 -34.84 -4.31 8.49
CA ASN A 177 -34.86 -5.51 7.63
C ASN A 177 -35.92 -5.49 6.51
N ARG A 178 -36.47 -4.33 6.16
CA ARG A 178 -37.33 -4.17 4.96
C ARG A 178 -36.56 -4.00 3.65
N THR A 179 -35.23 -4.04 3.69
CA THR A 179 -34.34 -4.13 2.52
C THR A 179 -33.15 -5.06 2.78
N ILE A 180 -32.83 -5.88 1.76
CA ILE A 180 -31.69 -6.82 1.67
C ILE A 180 -31.86 -8.12 2.49
N SER A 181 -31.89 -9.25 1.78
CA SER A 181 -31.82 -10.61 2.32
C SER A 181 -30.38 -11.05 2.62
N GLU A 182 -30.20 -11.98 3.54
CA GLU A 182 -28.88 -12.36 4.06
C GLU A 182 -28.04 -13.22 3.10
N GLY A 183 -26.75 -12.85 2.95
CA GLY A 183 -25.75 -13.60 2.19
C GLY A 183 -24.43 -12.82 2.05
N ASP A 184 -23.30 -13.49 2.27
CA ASP A 184 -21.91 -13.01 2.04
C ASP A 184 -21.53 -11.60 2.57
N VAL A 185 -21.43 -11.48 3.91
CA VAL A 185 -21.03 -10.24 4.61
C VAL A 185 -19.50 -10.08 4.73
N THR A 186 -18.72 -11.05 4.26
CA THR A 186 -17.24 -11.06 4.31
C THR A 186 -16.60 -10.57 3.02
N THR A 187 -16.97 -11.12 1.86
CA THR A 187 -16.28 -10.85 0.59
C THR A 187 -16.62 -9.45 0.06
N SER A 188 -17.89 -9.06 0.18
CA SER A 188 -18.42 -7.75 -0.20
C SER A 188 -17.61 -6.56 0.35
N ARG A 189 -17.15 -6.64 1.61
CA ARG A 189 -16.46 -5.52 2.29
C ARG A 189 -15.10 -5.16 1.69
N TYR A 190 -14.34 -6.15 1.19
CA TYR A 190 -13.06 -5.90 0.52
C TYR A 190 -13.27 -5.28 -0.86
N ILE A 191 -14.24 -5.79 -1.62
CA ILE A 191 -14.63 -5.27 -2.93
C ILE A 191 -15.00 -3.78 -2.82
N MET A 192 -15.90 -3.43 -1.89
CA MET A 192 -16.34 -2.04 -1.67
C MET A 192 -15.23 -1.07 -1.22
N HIS A 193 -14.13 -1.57 -0.62
CA HIS A 193 -12.98 -0.74 -0.29
C HIS A 193 -12.02 -0.55 -1.49
N GLY A 194 -11.82 -1.60 -2.30
CA GLY A 194 -11.07 -1.52 -3.55
C GLY A 194 -11.71 -0.54 -4.54
N LEU A 195 -13.04 -0.64 -4.71
CA LEU A 195 -13.83 0.26 -5.56
C LEU A 195 -13.60 1.74 -5.19
N LYS A 196 -13.85 2.14 -3.94
CA LYS A 196 -13.67 3.53 -3.47
C LYS A 196 -12.25 4.07 -3.66
N THR A 197 -11.25 3.21 -3.57
CA THR A 197 -9.84 3.59 -3.79
C THR A 197 -9.57 3.86 -5.28
N ARG A 198 -10.16 3.07 -6.18
CA ARG A 198 -10.04 3.23 -7.65
C ARG A 198 -10.94 4.35 -8.21
N GLU A 199 -12.10 4.57 -7.59
CA GLU A 199 -12.97 5.73 -7.84
C GLU A 199 -12.27 7.04 -7.51
N LYS A 200 -11.54 7.10 -6.39
CA LYS A 200 -10.80 8.32 -6.02
C LYS A 200 -9.71 8.66 -7.03
N LYS A 201 -8.96 7.66 -7.55
CA LYS A 201 -8.07 7.84 -8.72
C LYS A 201 -8.82 8.46 -9.93
N LYS A 202 -10.08 8.05 -10.19
CA LYS A 202 -10.91 8.54 -11.32
C LYS A 202 -11.58 9.91 -11.11
N GLU A 203 -11.77 10.38 -9.87
CA GLU A 203 -12.13 11.80 -9.61
C GLU A 203 -10.91 12.74 -9.64
N GLU A 204 -9.70 12.18 -9.62
CA GLU A 204 -8.41 12.88 -9.69
C GLU A 204 -7.74 12.78 -11.09
N ASP A 205 -8.38 12.08 -12.03
CA ASP A 205 -7.94 11.87 -13.43
C ASP A 205 -8.13 13.15 -14.27
N ALA A 206 -7.02 13.87 -14.48
CA ALA A 206 -6.99 15.14 -15.18
C ALA A 206 -7.32 15.00 -16.67
N ASP A 207 -6.84 13.94 -17.32
CA ASP A 207 -6.95 13.78 -18.77
C ASP A 207 -8.39 13.43 -19.16
N MET A 208 -9.06 12.56 -18.38
CA MET A 208 -10.49 12.32 -18.52
C MET A 208 -11.34 13.57 -18.20
N HIS A 209 -10.86 14.48 -17.34
CA HIS A 209 -11.53 15.77 -17.11
C HIS A 209 -11.34 16.72 -18.31
N VAL A 210 -10.15 16.79 -18.89
CA VAL A 210 -9.86 17.58 -20.10
C VAL A 210 -10.68 17.07 -21.28
N ALA A 211 -10.67 15.76 -21.55
CA ALA A 211 -11.44 15.14 -22.63
C ALA A 211 -12.95 15.42 -22.51
N ARG A 212 -13.53 15.33 -21.30
CA ARG A 212 -14.92 15.74 -21.06
C ARG A 212 -15.14 17.23 -21.27
N SER A 213 -14.22 18.07 -20.82
CA SER A 213 -14.30 19.53 -20.98
C SER A 213 -14.25 19.95 -22.46
N ILE A 214 -13.49 19.22 -23.28
CA ILE A 214 -13.46 19.40 -24.73
C ILE A 214 -14.80 18.95 -25.33
N MET A 215 -15.22 17.70 -25.08
CA MET A 215 -16.49 17.16 -25.60
C MET A 215 -17.75 17.94 -25.18
N GLN A 216 -17.73 18.63 -24.05
CA GLN A 216 -18.87 19.44 -23.56
C GLN A 216 -18.82 20.91 -24.03
N ASN A 217 -17.65 21.43 -24.38
CA ASN A 217 -17.50 22.82 -24.78
C ASN A 217 -17.76 22.98 -26.29
N ARG A 218 -18.94 23.50 -26.62
CA ARG A 218 -19.39 23.76 -28.01
C ARG A 218 -18.45 24.62 -28.87
N LYS A 219 -17.48 25.33 -28.27
CA LYS A 219 -16.45 26.05 -29.02
C LYS A 219 -15.51 25.13 -29.81
N PHE A 220 -15.31 23.88 -29.36
CA PHE A 220 -14.55 22.88 -30.12
C PHE A 220 -15.44 22.19 -31.16
N SER A 221 -16.04 22.99 -32.06
CA SER A 221 -16.79 22.50 -33.22
C SER A 221 -15.91 22.51 -34.47
N ILE A 222 -16.03 21.48 -35.32
CA ILE A 222 -15.19 21.22 -36.50
C ILE A 222 -15.63 22.12 -37.68
N SER A 223 -15.65 23.43 -37.45
CA SER A 223 -16.19 24.44 -38.38
C SER A 223 -15.62 25.85 -38.14
N GLY A 224 -14.41 25.95 -37.59
CA GLY A 224 -13.58 27.17 -37.55
C GLY A 224 -12.36 27.00 -38.44
N GLN A 225 -11.70 28.10 -38.82
CA GLN A 225 -10.45 28.06 -39.60
C GLN A 225 -9.29 27.61 -38.71
N ALA A 226 -8.31 26.91 -39.28
CA ALA A 226 -7.17 26.36 -38.54
C ALA A 226 -6.26 27.44 -37.92
N ASP A 227 -6.30 28.66 -38.45
CA ASP A 227 -5.47 29.78 -37.98
C ASP A 227 -5.87 30.27 -36.57
N ASP A 228 -7.10 29.99 -36.12
CA ASP A 228 -7.57 30.31 -34.76
C ASP A 228 -7.00 29.38 -33.67
N GLU A 229 -6.37 28.25 -34.03
CA GLU A 229 -6.11 27.14 -33.09
C GLU A 229 -5.12 27.49 -31.96
N TYR A 230 -4.23 28.47 -32.17
CA TYR A 230 -3.17 28.84 -31.21
C TYR A 230 -3.56 29.93 -30.20
N ASP A 231 -4.62 30.71 -30.44
CA ASP A 231 -4.96 31.87 -29.60
C ASP A 231 -5.77 31.49 -28.33
N TYR A 232 -6.00 30.19 -28.11
CA TYR A 232 -6.79 29.64 -27.00
C TYR A 232 -5.94 29.02 -25.86
N ASP A 233 -4.63 29.26 -25.82
CA ASP A 233 -3.68 28.68 -24.84
C ASP A 233 -3.80 29.25 -23.39
N ASP A 234 -4.96 29.82 -23.06
CA ASP A 234 -5.37 30.31 -21.74
C ASP A 234 -5.73 29.13 -20.82
N GLY A 235 -4.68 28.38 -20.45
CA GLY A 235 -4.73 27.03 -19.86
C GLY A 235 -5.68 26.84 -18.67
N PRO A 236 -6.17 25.59 -18.47
CA PRO A 236 -7.43 25.28 -17.78
C PRO A 236 -7.58 25.98 -16.42
N LYS A 237 -8.40 27.05 -16.43
CA LYS A 237 -8.57 27.98 -15.30
C LYS A 237 -8.92 27.24 -14.00
N LYS A 238 -7.99 27.34 -13.03
CA LYS A 238 -8.01 26.63 -11.75
C LYS A 238 -9.41 26.57 -11.12
N LYS A 239 -9.96 25.35 -11.09
CA LYS A 239 -11.14 24.86 -10.34
C LYS A 239 -11.76 25.91 -9.40
N LYS A 240 -12.60 26.81 -9.94
CA LYS A 240 -13.35 27.78 -9.14
C LYS A 240 -14.13 27.01 -8.07
N ARG A 241 -13.96 27.38 -6.80
CA ARG A 241 -14.81 26.88 -5.70
C ARG A 241 -16.20 27.50 -5.81
N GLY A 242 -17.00 26.98 -6.73
CA GLY A 242 -18.43 27.30 -6.84
C GLY A 242 -19.13 27.01 -5.51
N LYS A 243 -19.80 28.02 -4.96
CA LYS A 243 -20.44 27.97 -3.65
C LYS A 243 -21.92 27.64 -3.82
N GLY A 244 -22.23 26.34 -3.79
CA GLY A 244 -23.59 25.83 -3.76
C GLY A 244 -24.24 25.63 -5.13
N ASP A 245 -24.43 24.37 -5.49
CA ASP A 245 -25.74 23.89 -5.90
C ASP A 245 -25.99 22.54 -5.19
N ASN A 246 -27.22 22.29 -4.75
CA ASN A 246 -27.61 21.18 -3.87
C ASN A 246 -28.77 20.40 -4.49
N GLY A 247 -28.50 19.50 -5.46
CA GLY A 247 -29.61 18.87 -6.19
C GLY A 247 -29.34 17.66 -7.09
N ALA A 248 -28.21 16.94 -6.99
CA ALA A 248 -27.97 15.77 -7.84
C ALA A 248 -27.32 14.59 -7.09
N PRO A 249 -27.96 13.40 -7.03
CA PRO A 249 -27.37 12.22 -6.41
C PRO A 249 -26.28 11.61 -7.31
N LYS A 250 -25.03 11.53 -6.83
CA LYS A 250 -23.88 10.93 -7.55
C LYS A 250 -23.98 9.40 -7.80
N SER A 251 -25.09 8.73 -7.48
CA SER A 251 -25.22 7.26 -7.45
C SER A 251 -25.34 6.57 -8.81
N THR A 252 -25.70 7.30 -9.88
CA THR A 252 -25.93 6.72 -11.22
C THR A 252 -24.64 6.24 -11.91
N GLY A 253 -23.47 6.72 -11.48
CA GLY A 253 -22.17 6.24 -11.98
C GLY A 253 -21.80 4.85 -11.40
N ASN A 254 -21.80 4.75 -10.07
CA ASN A 254 -21.50 3.54 -9.31
C ASN A 254 -22.26 2.31 -9.82
N THR A 255 -23.58 2.43 -9.92
CA THR A 255 -24.46 1.30 -10.28
C THR A 255 -24.20 0.71 -11.66
N ARG A 256 -23.55 1.42 -12.60
CA ARG A 256 -23.15 0.86 -13.91
C ARG A 256 -21.81 0.12 -13.85
N PHE A 257 -20.89 0.54 -12.99
CA PHE A 257 -19.59 -0.12 -12.81
C PHE A 257 -19.68 -1.33 -11.86
N GLU A 258 -20.45 -1.22 -10.78
CA GLU A 258 -20.76 -2.33 -9.86
C GLU A 258 -21.46 -3.49 -10.59
N LYS A 259 -22.45 -3.19 -11.44
CA LYS A 259 -23.07 -4.19 -12.34
C LYS A 259 -22.07 -4.76 -13.36
N GLY A 260 -21.10 -3.96 -13.80
CA GLY A 260 -20.00 -4.43 -14.65
C GLY A 260 -19.18 -5.53 -13.98
N ILE A 261 -18.72 -5.30 -12.74
CA ILE A 261 -17.90 -6.26 -11.98
C ILE A 261 -18.71 -7.47 -11.52
N LEU A 262 -19.97 -7.30 -11.15
CA LEU A 262 -20.85 -8.43 -10.80
C LEU A 262 -21.09 -9.32 -12.02
N THR A 263 -21.45 -8.75 -13.17
CA THR A 263 -21.63 -9.53 -14.41
C THR A 263 -20.31 -10.09 -14.95
N GLN A 264 -19.15 -9.49 -14.66
CA GLN A 264 -17.84 -10.10 -14.95
C GLN A 264 -17.61 -11.38 -14.14
N LYS A 265 -17.90 -11.40 -12.83
CA LYS A 265 -17.85 -12.63 -12.02
C LYS A 265 -18.76 -13.72 -12.59
N GLU A 266 -20.01 -13.39 -12.95
CA GLU A 266 -20.99 -14.31 -13.53
C GLU A 266 -20.61 -14.85 -14.92
N ARG A 267 -19.90 -14.04 -15.72
CA ARG A 267 -19.39 -14.41 -17.06
C ARG A 267 -18.08 -15.16 -17.02
N CYS A 268 -17.33 -15.11 -15.93
CA CYS A 268 -16.01 -15.71 -15.85
C CYS A 268 -16.09 -17.20 -15.53
N ASN A 269 -15.79 -18.04 -16.53
CA ASN A 269 -15.81 -19.50 -16.45
C ASN A 269 -14.75 -20.11 -15.49
N PHE A 270 -13.87 -19.30 -14.88
CA PHE A 270 -12.78 -19.76 -14.00
C PHE A 270 -12.92 -19.31 -12.54
N CYS A 271 -13.85 -18.39 -12.22
CA CYS A 271 -14.19 -18.08 -10.83
C CYS A 271 -14.66 -19.36 -10.11
N PHE A 272 -14.09 -19.70 -8.96
CA PHE A 272 -14.39 -20.97 -8.29
C PHE A 272 -15.88 -21.09 -7.90
N GLU A 273 -16.46 -19.96 -7.52
CA GLU A 273 -17.88 -19.73 -7.19
C GLU A 273 -18.85 -19.94 -8.37
N ASN A 274 -18.39 -19.84 -9.63
CA ASN A 274 -19.28 -19.82 -10.79
C ASN A 274 -19.79 -21.24 -11.12
N PRO A 275 -21.12 -21.49 -11.16
CA PRO A 275 -21.67 -22.80 -11.51
C PRO A 275 -21.33 -23.24 -12.95
N LYS A 276 -20.99 -22.32 -13.85
CA LYS A 276 -20.61 -22.61 -15.25
C LYS A 276 -19.16 -23.12 -15.42
N ARG A 277 -18.36 -23.11 -14.35
CA ARG A 277 -16.97 -23.59 -14.38
C ARG A 277 -16.93 -25.11 -14.64
N PRO A 278 -16.11 -25.62 -15.59
CA PRO A 278 -15.93 -27.05 -15.77
C PRO A 278 -15.32 -27.67 -14.50
N ARG A 279 -16.13 -28.43 -13.75
CA ARG A 279 -15.72 -29.00 -12.46
C ARG A 279 -14.85 -30.24 -12.61
N HIS A 280 -15.11 -31.04 -13.65
CA HIS A 280 -14.42 -32.30 -13.94
C HIS A 280 -12.96 -32.15 -14.34
N LEU A 281 -12.50 -30.92 -14.67
CA LEU A 281 -11.11 -30.63 -15.05
C LEU A 281 -10.18 -30.32 -13.87
N VAL A 282 -10.72 -30.16 -12.66
CA VAL A 282 -9.91 -29.83 -11.46
C VAL A 282 -9.21 -31.08 -10.93
N VAL A 283 -7.91 -30.94 -10.65
CA VAL A 283 -7.04 -31.99 -10.10
C VAL A 283 -6.86 -31.82 -8.59
N ALA A 284 -6.49 -30.61 -8.13
CA ALA A 284 -6.14 -30.34 -6.73
C ALA A 284 -6.56 -28.92 -6.31
N ILE A 285 -6.85 -28.73 -5.01
CA ILE A 285 -7.42 -27.50 -4.45
C ILE A 285 -6.70 -27.12 -3.15
N ALA A 286 -6.05 -25.95 -3.12
CA ALA A 286 -5.43 -25.40 -1.92
C ALA A 286 -6.45 -24.56 -1.13
N ASN A 287 -6.09 -23.40 -0.55
CA ASN A 287 -7.03 -22.55 0.19
C ASN A 287 -7.49 -21.33 -0.61
N PHE A 288 -6.67 -20.85 -1.54
CA PHE A 288 -6.96 -19.68 -2.39
C PHE A 288 -6.70 -19.93 -3.87
N THR A 289 -6.14 -21.09 -4.22
CA THR A 289 -5.73 -21.48 -5.57
C THR A 289 -6.11 -22.94 -5.86
N TYR A 290 -6.18 -23.29 -7.14
CA TYR A 290 -6.45 -24.65 -7.58
C TYR A 290 -5.74 -24.97 -8.90
N LEU A 291 -5.54 -26.27 -9.16
CA LEU A 291 -4.92 -26.83 -10.34
C LEU A 291 -5.99 -27.50 -11.22
N MET A 292 -6.01 -27.21 -12.52
CA MET A 292 -6.90 -27.88 -13.49
C MET A 292 -6.20 -28.16 -14.82
N LEU A 293 -6.73 -29.09 -15.61
CA LEU A 293 -6.38 -29.20 -17.03
C LEU A 293 -7.14 -28.13 -17.86
N PRO A 294 -6.58 -27.64 -18.98
CA PRO A 294 -7.28 -26.71 -19.86
C PRO A 294 -8.55 -27.35 -20.46
N PRO A 295 -9.64 -26.58 -20.70
CA PRO A 295 -10.85 -27.09 -21.33
C PRO A 295 -10.74 -27.22 -22.86
N TRP A 296 -9.67 -26.69 -23.46
CA TRP A 296 -9.32 -26.87 -24.87
C TRP A 296 -8.21 -27.90 -25.03
N GLN A 297 -8.07 -28.43 -26.24
CA GLN A 297 -7.06 -29.42 -26.60
C GLN A 297 -5.66 -29.03 -26.09
N PRO A 298 -4.99 -29.88 -25.28
CA PRO A 298 -3.69 -29.56 -24.73
C PRO A 298 -2.60 -29.56 -25.81
N VAL A 299 -1.61 -28.68 -25.66
CA VAL A 299 -0.45 -28.58 -26.58
C VAL A 299 0.44 -29.83 -26.50
N VAL A 300 0.50 -30.42 -25.31
CA VAL A 300 1.32 -31.59 -24.94
C VAL A 300 0.62 -32.37 -23.82
N PRO A 301 0.83 -33.70 -23.71
CA PRO A 301 0.37 -34.46 -22.55
C PRO A 301 0.94 -33.91 -21.24
N GLY A 302 0.07 -33.56 -20.29
CA GLY A 302 0.44 -32.93 -19.03
C GLY A 302 0.37 -31.39 -18.99
N HIS A 303 -0.07 -30.74 -20.08
CA HIS A 303 -0.40 -29.30 -20.03
C HIS A 303 -1.50 -29.05 -18.99
N CYS A 304 -1.21 -28.21 -17.98
CA CYS A 304 -2.14 -27.86 -16.90
C CYS A 304 -2.10 -26.36 -16.59
N CYS A 305 -3.09 -25.85 -15.84
CA CYS A 305 -3.26 -24.44 -15.50
C CYS A 305 -3.39 -24.26 -13.98
N ILE A 306 -2.64 -23.32 -13.42
CA ILE A 306 -2.79 -22.86 -12.03
C ILE A 306 -3.66 -21.59 -12.05
N LEU A 307 -4.71 -21.56 -11.22
CA LEU A 307 -5.70 -20.48 -11.16
C LEU A 307 -5.95 -20.06 -9.69
N PRO A 308 -6.13 -18.76 -9.39
CA PRO A 308 -6.69 -18.32 -8.13
C PRO A 308 -8.20 -18.61 -8.10
N MET A 309 -8.77 -18.85 -6.92
CA MET A 309 -10.21 -19.11 -6.75
C MET A 309 -11.06 -17.84 -6.94
N GLN A 310 -10.51 -16.68 -6.56
CA GLN A 310 -11.11 -15.36 -6.75
C GLN A 310 -10.73 -14.75 -8.11
N HIS A 311 -11.53 -13.79 -8.58
CA HIS A 311 -11.32 -13.12 -9.86
C HIS A 311 -10.18 -12.08 -9.83
N GLU A 312 -8.95 -12.57 -9.85
CA GLU A 312 -7.75 -11.76 -10.06
C GLU A 312 -7.42 -11.66 -11.54
N LEU A 313 -6.77 -10.55 -11.95
CA LEU A 313 -6.43 -10.29 -13.36
C LEU A 313 -4.99 -10.72 -13.72
N ALA A 314 -4.07 -10.63 -12.77
CA ALA A 314 -2.64 -10.84 -12.98
C ALA A 314 -1.97 -11.35 -11.70
N THR A 315 -0.94 -12.18 -11.82
CA THR A 315 -0.06 -12.63 -10.73
C THR A 315 0.56 -11.45 -9.96
N ARG A 316 0.57 -10.26 -10.58
CA ARG A 316 1.03 -9.01 -9.97
C ARG A 316 0.01 -8.33 -9.04
N SER A 317 -1.30 -8.51 -9.20
CA SER A 317 -2.32 -7.99 -8.25
C SER A 317 -2.58 -8.92 -7.06
N VAL A 318 -2.32 -10.21 -7.25
CA VAL A 318 -2.53 -11.32 -6.30
C VAL A 318 -1.84 -11.11 -4.94
N ASP A 319 -2.51 -11.44 -3.84
CA ASP A 319 -1.99 -11.37 -2.46
C ASP A 319 -0.79 -12.33 -2.21
N ASP A 320 0.09 -12.00 -1.26
CA ASP A 320 1.31 -12.80 -0.96
C ASP A 320 1.01 -14.27 -0.58
N ASN A 321 -0.08 -14.53 0.15
CA ASN A 321 -0.47 -15.90 0.52
C ASN A 321 -0.79 -16.76 -0.72
N VAL A 322 -1.55 -16.20 -1.65
CA VAL A 322 -2.00 -16.84 -2.89
C VAL A 322 -0.79 -17.07 -3.82
N TRP A 323 0.15 -16.13 -3.85
CA TRP A 323 1.43 -16.26 -4.54
C TRP A 323 2.32 -17.38 -3.94
N ASP A 324 2.29 -17.60 -2.64
CA ASP A 324 3.00 -18.72 -2.01
C ASP A 324 2.37 -20.08 -2.35
N GLU A 325 1.05 -20.18 -2.47
CA GLU A 325 0.39 -21.39 -3.01
C GLU A 325 0.75 -21.64 -4.48
N ILE A 326 0.72 -20.62 -5.34
CA ILE A 326 1.17 -20.69 -6.75
C ILE A 326 2.61 -21.23 -6.81
N ARG A 327 3.52 -20.69 -5.98
CA ARG A 327 4.92 -21.15 -5.93
C ARG A 327 5.08 -22.55 -5.36
N ASN A 328 4.12 -23.08 -4.59
CA ASN A 328 4.14 -24.47 -4.16
C ASN A 328 3.67 -25.41 -5.27
N PHE A 329 2.59 -25.09 -5.98
CA PHE A 329 2.19 -25.83 -7.19
C PHE A 329 3.31 -25.88 -8.23
N LYS A 330 3.96 -24.75 -8.55
CA LYS A 330 5.10 -24.73 -9.49
C LYS A 330 6.24 -25.68 -9.07
N LYS A 331 6.60 -25.75 -7.79
CA LYS A 331 7.64 -26.68 -7.27
C LYS A 331 7.22 -28.14 -7.46
N CYS A 332 6.00 -28.49 -7.07
CA CYS A 332 5.51 -29.87 -7.14
C CYS A 332 5.38 -30.35 -8.60
N LEU A 333 4.89 -29.50 -9.51
CA LEU A 333 4.84 -29.78 -10.94
C LEU A 333 6.25 -30.00 -11.52
N LEU A 334 7.23 -29.18 -11.14
CA LEU A 334 8.63 -29.39 -11.52
C LEU A 334 9.21 -30.70 -10.98
N MET A 335 8.88 -31.10 -9.75
CA MET A 335 9.32 -32.38 -9.19
C MET A 335 8.68 -33.58 -9.91
N MET A 336 7.39 -33.48 -10.25
CA MET A 336 6.67 -34.49 -11.02
C MET A 336 7.26 -34.66 -12.42
N PHE A 337 7.41 -33.56 -13.16
CA PHE A 337 7.93 -33.61 -14.53
C PHE A 337 9.44 -33.91 -14.61
N ALA A 338 10.24 -33.53 -13.61
CA ALA A 338 11.63 -33.97 -13.50
C ALA A 338 11.76 -35.50 -13.34
N LYS A 339 10.81 -36.17 -12.63
CA LYS A 339 10.73 -37.63 -12.58
C LYS A 339 10.35 -38.25 -13.94
N GLN A 340 9.71 -37.49 -14.83
CA GLN A 340 9.40 -37.87 -16.21
C GLN A 340 10.46 -37.40 -17.23
N GLU A 341 11.62 -36.91 -16.77
CA GLU A 341 12.71 -36.35 -17.60
C GLU A 341 12.29 -35.16 -18.51
N LYS A 342 11.21 -34.47 -18.14
CA LYS A 342 10.67 -33.30 -18.83
C LYS A 342 11.04 -32.00 -18.11
N GLU A 343 11.43 -30.98 -18.87
CA GLU A 343 11.53 -29.62 -18.35
C GLU A 343 10.16 -28.92 -18.39
N VAL A 344 9.96 -27.83 -17.64
CA VAL A 344 8.66 -27.16 -17.55
C VAL A 344 8.81 -25.66 -17.77
N VAL A 345 7.96 -25.15 -18.67
CA VAL A 345 7.79 -23.71 -18.91
C VAL A 345 6.45 -23.26 -18.35
N PHE A 346 6.47 -22.17 -17.57
CA PHE A 346 5.25 -21.50 -17.12
C PHE A 346 5.01 -20.23 -17.93
N LEU A 347 3.77 -20.01 -18.38
CA LEU A 347 3.37 -18.83 -19.15
C LEU A 347 2.28 -18.04 -18.43
N GLU A 348 2.34 -16.71 -18.54
CA GLU A 348 1.28 -15.80 -18.16
C GLU A 348 1.17 -14.66 -19.19
N THR A 349 -0.03 -14.43 -19.74
CA THR A 349 -0.31 -13.36 -20.73
C THR A 349 -1.40 -12.43 -20.22
N VAL A 350 -1.00 -11.33 -19.56
CA VAL A 350 -1.89 -10.32 -18.96
C VAL A 350 -2.25 -9.25 -19.98
N MET A 351 -3.52 -9.21 -20.38
CA MET A 351 -4.11 -8.21 -21.28
C MET A 351 -5.57 -7.96 -20.90
N GLY A 352 -6.11 -6.78 -21.24
CA GLY A 352 -7.48 -6.39 -21.00
C GLY A 352 -7.71 -5.78 -19.61
N LEU A 353 -6.67 -5.27 -18.94
CA LEU A 353 -6.73 -4.81 -17.54
C LEU A 353 -7.78 -3.71 -17.30
N ALA A 354 -7.97 -2.82 -18.27
CA ALA A 354 -9.00 -1.79 -18.23
C ALA A 354 -10.43 -2.35 -18.41
N LYS A 355 -10.57 -3.49 -19.10
CA LYS A 355 -11.84 -4.16 -19.43
C LYS A 355 -12.21 -5.27 -18.42
N GLN A 356 -11.27 -5.70 -17.58
CA GLN A 356 -11.42 -6.74 -16.55
C GLN A 356 -12.16 -7.99 -17.05
N SER A 357 -11.75 -8.51 -18.21
CA SER A 357 -12.45 -9.56 -18.95
C SER A 357 -11.81 -10.96 -18.86
N ARG A 358 -10.59 -11.06 -18.33
CA ARG A 358 -9.80 -12.30 -18.26
C ARG A 358 -9.42 -12.61 -16.81
N HIS A 359 -9.41 -13.89 -16.47
CA HIS A 359 -8.95 -14.40 -15.18
C HIS A 359 -7.43 -14.64 -15.24
N CYS A 360 -6.72 -14.39 -14.14
CA CYS A 360 -5.30 -14.67 -13.98
C CYS A 360 -5.05 -16.18 -14.13
N MET A 361 -4.47 -16.58 -15.26
CA MET A 361 -4.20 -17.98 -15.60
C MET A 361 -2.71 -18.16 -15.87
N ILE A 362 -2.10 -19.10 -15.13
CA ILE A 362 -0.71 -19.50 -15.34
C ILE A 362 -0.72 -20.88 -16.00
N GLU A 363 -0.36 -20.94 -17.27
CA GLU A 363 -0.22 -22.20 -18.02
C GLU A 363 1.11 -22.87 -17.64
N CYS A 364 1.12 -24.20 -17.55
CA CYS A 364 2.25 -25.04 -17.18
C CYS A 364 2.42 -26.11 -18.25
N ILE A 365 3.43 -25.95 -19.10
CA ILE A 365 3.65 -26.76 -20.30
C ILE A 365 4.93 -27.59 -20.12
N PRO A 366 4.82 -28.93 -19.96
CA PRO A 366 5.98 -29.82 -19.92
C PRO A 366 6.57 -30.04 -21.32
N LEU A 367 7.89 -29.88 -21.45
CA LEU A 367 8.62 -30.02 -22.70
C LEU A 367 9.57 -31.24 -22.66
N PRO A 368 9.85 -31.86 -23.82
CA PRO A 368 10.99 -32.78 -23.93
C PRO A 368 12.30 -32.05 -23.57
N PRO A 369 13.33 -32.76 -23.05
CA PRO A 369 14.51 -32.14 -22.48
C PRO A 369 15.31 -31.28 -23.48
N ASP A 370 15.25 -31.58 -24.77
CA ASP A 370 15.96 -30.80 -25.80
C ASP A 370 15.23 -29.51 -26.15
N GLY A 371 13.89 -29.54 -26.16
CA GLY A 371 13.06 -28.35 -26.28
C GLY A 371 13.20 -27.44 -25.06
N GLY A 372 13.26 -28.00 -23.85
CA GLY A 372 13.43 -27.24 -22.60
C GLY A 372 14.69 -26.36 -22.58
N LYS A 373 15.86 -26.98 -22.85
CA LYS A 373 17.16 -26.30 -22.93
C LYS A 373 17.16 -25.15 -23.94
N GLN A 374 16.48 -25.34 -25.07
CA GLN A 374 16.43 -24.37 -26.17
C GLN A 374 15.32 -23.31 -26.00
N ALA A 375 14.28 -23.56 -25.20
CA ALA A 375 13.11 -22.70 -25.08
C ALA A 375 13.46 -21.25 -24.74
N ALA A 376 14.47 -21.01 -23.89
CA ALA A 376 14.94 -19.66 -23.58
C ALA A 376 15.46 -18.90 -24.81
N LEU A 377 16.07 -19.57 -25.79
CA LEU A 377 16.52 -18.94 -27.04
C LEU A 377 15.33 -18.62 -27.95
N TYR A 378 14.39 -19.57 -28.11
CA TYR A 378 13.16 -19.37 -28.89
C TYR A 378 12.31 -18.23 -28.34
N PHE A 379 12.06 -18.20 -27.03
CA PHE A 379 11.29 -17.13 -26.40
C PHE A 379 11.98 -15.77 -26.47
N LYS A 380 13.32 -15.71 -26.33
CA LYS A 380 14.05 -14.46 -26.53
C LYS A 380 13.83 -13.94 -27.95
N LYS A 381 14.14 -14.76 -28.97
CA LYS A 381 14.01 -14.38 -30.38
C LYS A 381 12.58 -13.93 -30.71
N ALA A 382 11.58 -14.71 -30.29
CA ALA A 382 10.19 -14.40 -30.54
C ALA A 382 9.72 -13.10 -29.87
N ILE A 383 10.24 -12.75 -28.68
CA ILE A 383 9.94 -11.47 -28.01
C ILE A 383 10.61 -10.30 -28.75
N ASP A 384 11.87 -10.46 -29.17
CA ASP A 384 12.59 -9.42 -29.91
C ASP A 384 11.92 -9.13 -31.28
N GLU A 385 11.30 -10.14 -31.90
CA GLU A 385 10.51 -10.10 -33.16
C GLU A 385 9.02 -9.70 -33.01
N ALA A 386 8.44 -9.69 -31.79
CA ALA A 386 6.98 -9.57 -31.60
C ALA A 386 6.43 -8.13 -31.59
N GLU A 387 7.23 -7.14 -31.19
CA GLU A 387 6.82 -5.73 -31.12
C GLU A 387 7.60 -4.86 -32.11
N ASP A 388 6.92 -3.83 -32.60
CA ASP A 388 7.44 -2.83 -33.52
C ASP A 388 8.67 -2.09 -32.96
N GLU A 389 9.55 -1.63 -33.84
CA GLU A 389 10.80 -0.94 -33.51
C GLU A 389 10.59 0.51 -33.01
N TRP A 390 9.33 0.90 -32.74
CA TRP A 390 8.93 2.24 -32.26
C TRP A 390 8.24 2.26 -30.88
N SER A 391 8.13 1.11 -30.18
CA SER A 391 7.66 1.02 -28.79
C SER A 391 8.38 1.99 -27.83
N GLN A 392 7.66 2.51 -26.82
CA GLN A 392 8.28 3.34 -25.76
C GLN A 392 9.17 2.52 -24.81
N HIS A 393 9.13 1.19 -24.90
CA HIS A 393 9.90 0.25 -24.08
C HIS A 393 11.01 -0.47 -24.84
N ASN A 394 11.19 -0.16 -26.14
CA ASN A 394 12.29 -0.57 -27.02
C ASN A 394 13.66 -0.77 -26.36
N ALA A 395 14.09 0.20 -25.53
CA ALA A 395 15.37 0.16 -24.84
C ALA A 395 15.61 -1.11 -24.01
N LYS A 396 14.53 -1.84 -23.65
CA LYS A 396 14.52 -3.17 -23.03
C LYS A 396 13.27 -3.98 -23.45
N LYS A 397 13.10 -4.28 -24.74
CA LYS A 397 12.02 -5.19 -25.24
C LYS A 397 11.86 -6.46 -24.37
N LEU A 398 12.98 -7.00 -23.90
CA LEU A 398 13.04 -8.14 -22.98
C LEU A 398 13.70 -7.77 -21.64
N ILE A 399 13.06 -8.15 -20.54
CA ILE A 399 13.51 -7.95 -19.15
C ILE A 399 13.73 -9.32 -18.48
N ASP A 400 14.97 -9.65 -18.12
CA ASP A 400 15.27 -10.85 -17.32
C ASP A 400 14.79 -10.69 -15.87
N THR A 401 14.04 -11.68 -15.39
CA THR A 401 13.56 -11.73 -14.00
C THR A 401 14.49 -12.47 -13.05
N SER A 402 15.56 -13.12 -13.51
CA SER A 402 16.41 -14.01 -12.69
C SER A 402 16.96 -13.35 -11.40
N VAL A 403 17.30 -12.06 -11.46
CA VAL A 403 17.88 -11.30 -10.35
C VAL A 403 16.83 -10.65 -9.44
N LYS A 404 15.65 -10.30 -9.98
CA LYS A 404 14.66 -9.42 -9.32
C LYS A 404 13.32 -10.09 -9.02
N GLY A 405 12.91 -11.06 -9.84
CA GLY A 405 11.57 -11.61 -9.90
C GLY A 405 10.54 -10.63 -10.50
N LEU A 406 9.50 -11.18 -11.14
CA LEU A 406 8.41 -10.43 -11.79
C LEU A 406 7.92 -9.22 -10.96
N ARG A 407 7.64 -9.43 -9.65
CA ARG A 407 7.07 -8.43 -8.73
C ARG A 407 7.93 -7.16 -8.52
N HIS A 408 9.23 -7.22 -8.82
CA HIS A 408 10.14 -6.05 -8.74
C HIS A 408 10.61 -5.56 -10.13
N SER A 409 10.20 -6.22 -11.22
CA SER A 409 10.53 -5.81 -12.59
C SER A 409 9.42 -4.96 -13.23
N ILE A 410 8.14 -5.28 -12.99
CA ILE A 410 6.98 -4.47 -13.47
C ILE A 410 6.15 -3.93 -12.28
N PRO A 411 5.61 -2.69 -12.39
CA PRO A 411 4.58 -2.15 -11.48
C PRO A 411 3.27 -2.95 -11.44
N GLU A 412 2.27 -2.45 -10.72
CA GLU A 412 0.87 -2.91 -10.81
C GLU A 412 0.12 -2.12 -11.91
N ASP A 413 -1.03 -2.63 -12.38
CA ASP A 413 -1.88 -2.08 -13.46
C ASP A 413 -1.29 -2.07 -14.92
N PHE A 414 -0.11 -2.65 -15.22
CA PHE A 414 0.45 -2.74 -16.59
C PHE A 414 0.17 -4.09 -17.31
N PRO A 415 -0.16 -4.12 -18.62
CA PRO A 415 -0.19 -5.34 -19.43
C PRO A 415 1.20 -5.94 -19.63
N TYR A 416 1.33 -7.27 -19.63
CA TYR A 416 2.61 -7.94 -19.82
C TYR A 416 2.47 -9.40 -20.27
N PHE A 417 3.51 -9.90 -20.94
CA PHE A 417 3.78 -11.32 -21.14
C PHE A 417 4.96 -11.76 -20.25
N HIS A 418 4.82 -12.91 -19.59
CA HIS A 418 5.85 -13.49 -18.73
C HIS A 418 6.01 -14.98 -19.03
N VAL A 419 7.26 -15.39 -19.25
CA VAL A 419 7.68 -16.78 -19.37
C VAL A 419 8.69 -17.11 -18.28
N GLU A 420 8.47 -18.19 -17.53
CA GLU A 420 9.35 -18.65 -16.44
C GLU A 420 9.87 -20.07 -16.73
N PHE A 421 11.19 -20.23 -16.71
CA PHE A 421 11.91 -21.49 -16.90
C PHE A 421 12.31 -22.01 -15.51
N GLY A 422 11.58 -23.01 -15.01
CA GLY A 422 11.71 -23.48 -13.63
C GLY A 422 11.17 -22.48 -12.59
N LEU A 423 12.04 -22.00 -11.69
CA LEU A 423 11.69 -21.13 -10.54
C LEU A 423 12.63 -19.92 -10.37
N LYS A 424 13.57 -19.71 -11.31
CA LYS A 424 14.73 -18.82 -11.14
C LYS A 424 15.22 -18.12 -12.41
N LYS A 425 14.72 -18.48 -13.58
CA LYS A 425 15.01 -17.83 -14.86
C LYS A 425 13.68 -17.48 -15.51
N GLY A 426 13.58 -16.34 -16.16
CA GLY A 426 12.37 -15.96 -16.85
C GLY A 426 12.54 -14.65 -17.60
N PHE A 427 11.71 -14.47 -18.63
CA PHE A 427 11.68 -13.25 -19.42
C PHE A 427 10.32 -12.59 -19.29
N VAL A 428 10.37 -11.28 -19.15
CA VAL A 428 9.21 -10.41 -19.04
C VAL A 428 9.27 -9.40 -20.17
N HIS A 429 8.12 -9.20 -20.79
CA HIS A 429 7.88 -8.29 -21.88
C HIS A 429 6.66 -7.45 -21.50
N VAL A 430 6.80 -6.13 -21.47
CA VAL A 430 5.64 -5.22 -21.31
C VAL A 430 4.92 -5.21 -22.65
N ILE A 431 3.59 -5.26 -22.66
CA ILE A 431 2.81 -5.16 -23.91
C ILE A 431 2.30 -3.73 -24.00
N ASP A 432 2.77 -2.97 -24.98
CA ASP A 432 2.26 -1.61 -25.23
C ASP A 432 0.88 -1.67 -25.92
N ASP A 433 0.78 -2.43 -27.02
CA ASP A 433 -0.39 -2.44 -27.89
C ASP A 433 -1.23 -3.73 -27.76
N GLU A 434 -2.20 -3.74 -26.83
CA GLU A 434 -3.17 -4.87 -26.63
C GLU A 434 -3.98 -5.23 -27.90
N SER A 435 -3.95 -4.38 -28.93
CA SER A 435 -4.64 -4.55 -30.21
C SER A 435 -3.87 -5.44 -31.20
N GLN A 436 -2.53 -5.33 -31.19
CA GLN A 436 -1.63 -6.05 -32.09
C GLN A 436 -1.15 -7.36 -31.46
N PHE A 437 -0.92 -7.37 -30.14
CA PHE A 437 -0.36 -8.51 -29.43
C PHE A 437 -1.32 -9.71 -29.35
N LYS A 438 -0.85 -10.90 -29.76
CA LYS A 438 -1.67 -12.11 -29.84
C LYS A 438 -1.80 -12.79 -28.48
N SER A 439 -3.03 -13.02 -28.01
CA SER A 439 -3.29 -13.65 -26.70
C SER A 439 -2.62 -15.01 -26.49
N ASN A 440 -2.42 -15.76 -27.58
CA ASN A 440 -1.86 -17.11 -27.58
C ASN A 440 -0.36 -17.12 -27.97
N PHE A 441 0.31 -15.96 -27.93
CA PHE A 441 1.70 -15.78 -28.35
C PHE A 441 2.64 -16.86 -27.78
N GLY A 442 2.70 -17.01 -26.45
CA GLY A 442 3.63 -17.96 -25.83
C GLY A 442 3.34 -19.43 -26.15
N VAL A 443 2.07 -19.80 -26.32
CA VAL A 443 1.66 -21.13 -26.80
C VAL A 443 2.09 -21.35 -28.26
N ASN A 444 2.01 -20.33 -29.10
CA ASN A 444 2.43 -20.40 -30.50
C ASN A 444 3.96 -20.49 -30.66
N VAL A 445 4.75 -19.87 -29.77
CA VAL A 445 6.21 -20.07 -29.72
C VAL A 445 6.53 -21.55 -29.42
N ILE A 446 5.84 -22.16 -28.46
CA ILE A 446 6.03 -23.58 -28.14
C ILE A 446 5.58 -24.49 -29.29
N ARG A 447 4.47 -24.19 -29.97
CA ARG A 447 4.02 -24.95 -31.16
C ARG A 447 5.06 -24.95 -32.28
N GLY A 448 5.67 -23.80 -32.58
CA GLY A 448 6.74 -23.69 -33.58
C GLY A 448 8.01 -24.45 -33.15
N MET A 449 8.41 -24.32 -31.88
CA MET A 449 9.56 -25.05 -31.31
C MET A 449 9.36 -26.58 -31.30
N LEU A 450 8.13 -27.06 -31.10
CA LEU A 450 7.76 -28.48 -31.17
C LEU A 450 7.42 -28.96 -32.59
N GLN A 451 7.53 -28.09 -33.61
CA GLN A 451 7.21 -28.39 -35.02
C GLN A 451 5.80 -28.98 -35.23
N LEU A 452 4.82 -28.52 -34.42
CA LEU A 452 3.42 -28.92 -34.55
C LEU A 452 2.79 -28.33 -35.83
N PRO A 453 1.73 -28.95 -36.39
CA PRO A 453 1.11 -28.51 -37.64
C PRO A 453 0.74 -27.02 -37.64
N ALA A 454 1.12 -26.32 -38.71
CA ALA A 454 1.04 -24.85 -38.79
C ALA A 454 -0.39 -24.32 -38.64
N GLU A 455 -1.40 -25.10 -39.02
CA GLU A 455 -2.80 -24.71 -38.86
C GLU A 455 -3.18 -24.56 -37.38
N ASP A 456 -2.59 -25.34 -36.47
CA ASP A 456 -2.89 -25.25 -35.04
C ASP A 456 -2.38 -23.95 -34.41
N MET A 457 -1.43 -23.26 -35.05
CA MET A 457 -1.00 -21.90 -34.65
C MET A 457 -2.09 -20.84 -34.89
N HIS A 458 -2.98 -21.06 -35.86
CA HIS A 458 -3.99 -20.09 -36.31
C HIS A 458 -5.45 -20.53 -36.08
N ARG A 459 -5.70 -21.83 -35.90
CA ARG A 459 -7.01 -22.38 -35.54
C ARG A 459 -7.49 -21.85 -34.18
N ARG A 460 -8.80 -21.64 -34.09
CA ARG A 460 -9.51 -21.39 -32.83
C ARG A 460 -9.44 -22.64 -31.95
N ASN A 461 -9.26 -22.46 -30.64
CA ASN A 461 -9.17 -23.55 -29.67
C ASN A 461 -10.27 -24.61 -29.85
N LYS A 462 -9.88 -25.84 -30.19
CA LYS A 462 -10.74 -27.02 -30.23
C LYS A 462 -11.04 -27.49 -28.81
N TYR A 463 -12.24 -28.02 -28.59
CA TYR A 463 -12.66 -28.66 -27.35
C TYR A 463 -12.76 -30.16 -27.59
N ASP A 464 -12.13 -30.95 -26.72
CA ASP A 464 -12.26 -32.41 -26.74
C ASP A 464 -13.54 -32.87 -26.03
N SER A 465 -13.87 -34.15 -26.13
CA SER A 465 -15.08 -34.70 -25.50
C SER A 465 -14.96 -34.70 -23.97
N ILE A 466 -16.09 -34.64 -23.27
CA ILE A 466 -16.12 -34.62 -21.79
C ILE A 466 -15.46 -35.89 -21.22
N ASP A 467 -15.55 -37.02 -21.91
CA ASP A 467 -15.03 -38.29 -21.43
C ASP A 467 -13.52 -38.46 -21.66
N THR A 468 -12.98 -38.01 -22.81
CA THR A 468 -11.52 -37.92 -22.99
C THR A 468 -10.90 -36.88 -22.04
N GLN A 469 -11.63 -35.81 -21.69
CA GLN A 469 -11.23 -34.89 -20.63
C GLN A 469 -11.18 -35.55 -19.25
N LYS A 470 -12.19 -36.35 -18.87
CA LYS A 470 -12.16 -37.13 -17.61
C LYS A 470 -10.98 -38.10 -17.59
N GLU A 471 -10.73 -38.80 -18.69
CA GLU A 471 -9.62 -39.75 -18.81
C GLU A 471 -8.26 -39.06 -18.68
N ALA A 472 -8.07 -37.90 -19.33
CA ALA A 472 -6.87 -37.09 -19.18
C ALA A 472 -6.67 -36.62 -17.72
N VAL A 473 -7.74 -36.21 -17.03
CA VAL A 473 -7.70 -35.83 -15.62
C VAL A 473 -7.39 -37.03 -14.71
N ALA A 474 -7.95 -38.21 -14.98
CA ALA A 474 -7.66 -39.42 -14.19
C ALA A 474 -6.19 -39.86 -14.35
N ASN A 475 -5.68 -39.87 -15.59
CA ASN A 475 -4.28 -40.17 -15.86
C ASN A 475 -3.34 -39.14 -15.21
N PHE A 476 -3.63 -37.83 -15.32
CA PHE A 476 -2.83 -36.79 -14.67
C PHE A 476 -2.88 -36.87 -13.15
N THR A 477 -4.05 -37.17 -12.56
CA THR A 477 -4.21 -37.30 -11.10
C THR A 477 -3.34 -38.42 -10.54
N ARG A 478 -3.26 -39.57 -11.22
CA ARG A 478 -2.38 -40.69 -10.84
C ARG A 478 -0.90 -40.29 -10.84
N ASP A 479 -0.46 -39.51 -11.83
CA ASP A 479 0.93 -39.04 -11.92
C ASP A 479 1.24 -37.94 -10.86
N TRP A 480 0.25 -37.10 -10.56
CA TRP A 480 0.31 -36.00 -9.59
C TRP A 480 0.28 -36.46 -8.14
N GLU A 481 -0.43 -37.55 -7.83
CA GLU A 481 -0.74 -37.99 -6.47
C GLU A 481 0.47 -38.07 -5.50
N PRO A 482 1.67 -38.56 -5.89
CA PRO A 482 2.83 -38.61 -5.00
C PRO A 482 3.46 -37.24 -4.69
N PHE A 483 3.12 -36.21 -5.47
CA PHE A 483 3.66 -34.86 -5.37
C PHE A 483 2.65 -33.85 -4.81
N ASP A 484 1.43 -34.30 -4.51
CA ASP A 484 0.35 -33.42 -4.08
C ASP A 484 0.51 -32.94 -2.63
N TRP A 485 0.95 -31.70 -2.49
CA TRP A 485 1.08 -31.03 -1.20
C TRP A 485 -0.29 -30.64 -0.59
N THR A 486 -1.38 -30.56 -1.37
CA THR A 486 -2.68 -30.11 -0.83
C THR A 486 -3.32 -31.13 0.10
N LYS A 487 -3.01 -32.42 -0.08
CA LYS A 487 -3.41 -33.49 0.87
C LYS A 487 -3.00 -33.19 2.31
N GLN A 488 -1.88 -32.49 2.53
CA GLN A 488 -1.43 -32.08 3.87
C GLN A 488 -2.31 -30.99 4.50
N LEU A 489 -3.07 -30.24 3.71
CA LEU A 489 -4.08 -29.29 4.18
C LEU A 489 -5.38 -30.01 4.56
N ASP A 490 -5.77 -31.06 3.84
CA ASP A 490 -7.04 -31.75 4.08
C ASP A 490 -7.05 -32.52 5.40
N TYR A 491 -5.93 -33.08 5.85
CA TYR A 491 -5.83 -33.61 7.22
C TYR A 491 -6.19 -32.56 8.29
N LEU A 492 -5.76 -31.30 8.10
CA LEU A 492 -6.09 -30.19 9.01
C LEU A 492 -7.53 -29.67 8.85
N ARG A 493 -8.27 -30.08 7.82
CA ARG A 493 -9.70 -29.78 7.63
C ARG A 493 -10.61 -30.82 8.28
N VAL A 494 -10.13 -32.04 8.51
CA VAL A 494 -10.90 -33.14 9.11
C VAL A 494 -10.87 -33.10 10.65
N GLU A 495 -9.81 -32.55 11.27
CA GLU A 495 -9.67 -32.45 12.73
C GLU A 495 -10.64 -31.47 13.44
N SER A 496 -11.61 -30.87 12.74
CA SER A 496 -12.62 -29.96 13.34
C SER A 496 -14.05 -30.52 13.46
N PRO A 497 -14.31 -31.60 14.25
CA PRO A 497 -15.63 -31.93 14.75
C PRO A 497 -15.81 -31.55 16.23
N LEU A 498 -16.97 -30.98 16.57
CA LEU A 498 -17.42 -30.83 17.95
C LEU A 498 -17.90 -32.19 18.50
N ARG A 499 -17.19 -32.81 19.46
CA ARG A 499 -17.81 -33.81 20.36
C ARG A 499 -17.09 -34.04 21.70
N VAL A 500 -17.91 -33.90 22.76
CA VAL A 500 -17.97 -34.67 24.02
C VAL A 500 -16.77 -35.55 24.40
N TYR A 501 -16.25 -35.33 25.62
CA TYR A 501 -15.35 -36.26 26.32
C TYR A 501 -16.08 -37.55 26.73
N SER A 502 -15.51 -38.69 26.36
CA SER A 502 -15.71 -39.97 27.04
C SER A 502 -14.46 -40.83 26.88
N GLN A 503 -13.83 -41.25 27.98
CA GLN A 503 -12.74 -42.24 27.95
C GLN A 503 -13.30 -43.63 27.61
N PRO A 504 -12.45 -44.54 27.14
CA PRO A 504 -12.15 -45.70 28.01
C PRO A 504 -10.65 -45.99 28.12
N GLU A 505 -10.33 -47.01 28.92
CA GLU A 505 -8.98 -47.38 29.35
C GLU A 505 -8.37 -48.56 28.56
N GLY A 506 -7.05 -48.72 28.66
CA GLY A 506 -6.39 -50.02 28.81
C GLY A 506 -6.38 -51.02 27.63
N ALA A 507 -5.26 -51.06 26.90
CA ALA A 507 -4.63 -52.32 26.47
C ALA A 507 -3.15 -52.13 26.09
N ALA A 508 -2.28 -53.03 26.56
CA ALA A 508 -1.00 -53.39 25.95
C ALA A 508 -1.11 -54.87 25.49
N LEU A 509 -0.24 -55.56 24.75
CA LEU A 509 1.15 -55.46 24.26
C LEU A 509 1.13 -55.94 22.77
N THR A 510 2.16 -55.90 21.90
CA THR A 510 3.50 -56.53 21.97
C THR A 510 4.46 -55.95 20.88
N GLN A 511 5.70 -56.45 20.84
CA GLN A 511 6.74 -56.17 19.82
C GLN A 511 6.46 -56.99 18.52
N THR A 512 7.17 -56.91 17.38
CA THR A 512 8.51 -56.42 17.03
C THR A 512 8.55 -56.13 15.50
N THR A 513 9.33 -55.18 14.97
CA THR A 513 10.61 -55.38 14.22
C THR A 513 10.98 -54.10 13.43
N ALA A 514 12.10 -54.10 12.68
CA ALA A 514 12.50 -53.07 11.71
C ALA A 514 12.93 -51.69 12.25
N ALA A 515 13.94 -51.68 13.13
CA ALA A 515 14.76 -50.49 13.35
C ALA A 515 15.98 -50.50 12.42
N LEU A 516 16.10 -49.52 11.51
CA LEU A 516 17.37 -48.86 11.14
C LEU A 516 17.10 -47.66 10.21
N PHE A 517 18.00 -46.66 10.25
CA PHE A 517 18.06 -45.48 9.37
C PHE A 517 16.73 -44.79 8.99
N HIS A 518 16.29 -43.81 9.81
CA HIS A 518 16.03 -42.46 9.30
C HIS A 518 16.25 -41.35 10.33
N ARG A 519 17.52 -40.93 10.43
CA ARG A 519 17.99 -39.53 10.53
C ARG A 519 16.88 -38.49 10.77
N ARG A 520 16.76 -37.96 12.01
CA ARG A 520 15.90 -36.81 12.35
C ARG A 520 16.39 -35.51 11.68
N HIS A 521 16.26 -35.42 10.35
CA HIS A 521 16.21 -34.14 9.66
C HIS A 521 14.90 -33.46 10.03
N ARG A 522 14.93 -32.74 11.16
CA ARG A 522 13.87 -31.83 11.58
C ARG A 522 13.83 -30.67 10.59
N SER A 523 13.13 -30.85 9.48
CA SER A 523 12.97 -29.87 8.41
C SER A 523 12.35 -28.61 9.00
N LEU A 524 13.17 -27.57 9.15
CA LEU A 524 12.73 -26.26 9.64
C LEU A 524 11.95 -25.56 8.53
N THR A 525 10.69 -25.98 8.35
CA THR A 525 9.64 -25.25 7.63
C THR A 525 9.34 -23.96 8.40
N TYR A 526 10.23 -22.97 8.26
CA TYR A 526 10.01 -21.64 8.79
C TYR A 526 8.66 -21.11 8.27
N PRO A 527 7.67 -20.85 9.13
CA PRO A 527 6.43 -20.26 8.66
C PRO A 527 6.75 -18.89 8.08
N VAL A 528 6.38 -18.68 6.81
CA VAL A 528 6.51 -17.38 6.15
C VAL A 528 5.58 -16.43 6.89
N ALA A 529 6.15 -15.67 7.82
CA ALA A 529 5.38 -14.88 8.76
C ALA A 529 4.61 -13.79 8.02
N ALA A 530 3.31 -14.00 7.85
CA ALA A 530 2.36 -13.02 7.33
C ALA A 530 2.68 -11.64 7.91
N MET A 531 2.78 -10.62 7.06
CA MET A 531 3.27 -9.27 7.40
C MET A 531 2.36 -8.61 8.45
N ALA A 532 2.61 -8.92 9.72
CA ALA A 532 1.75 -8.57 10.84
C ALA A 532 1.46 -7.06 10.86
N ARG A 533 0.22 -6.71 10.51
CA ARG A 533 -0.27 -5.34 10.40
C ARG A 533 -0.39 -4.76 11.82
N GLY A 534 0.06 -3.51 12.01
CA GLY A 534 0.06 -2.82 13.32
C GLY A 534 1.45 -2.60 13.93
N LEU A 535 1.48 -2.30 15.23
CA LEU A 535 2.71 -1.89 15.94
C LEU A 535 3.65 -3.07 16.17
N LYS A 536 4.68 -3.20 15.31
CA LYS A 536 5.74 -4.22 15.44
C LYS A 536 6.47 -4.09 16.79
N LYS A 537 6.14 -4.96 17.75
CA LYS A 537 6.71 -5.00 19.13
C LYS A 537 8.20 -5.36 19.17
N HIS A 538 8.71 -6.08 18.17
CA HIS A 538 10.10 -6.54 18.10
C HIS A 538 10.92 -5.81 17.01
N MET A 539 12.25 -5.75 17.20
CA MET A 539 13.20 -5.27 16.20
C MET A 539 14.25 -6.36 15.91
N LYS A 540 14.33 -6.83 14.67
CA LYS A 540 15.41 -7.74 14.21
C LYS A 540 16.73 -6.96 14.17
N ARG A 541 17.83 -7.57 14.61
CA ARG A 541 19.09 -6.85 14.81
C ARG A 541 19.68 -6.26 13.53
N LEU A 542 19.55 -6.95 12.40
CA LEU A 542 20.02 -6.45 11.09
C LEU A 542 19.30 -5.17 10.62
N ASN A 543 18.12 -4.86 11.18
CA ASN A 543 17.35 -3.64 10.91
C ASN A 543 17.52 -2.57 12.01
N ALA A 544 18.40 -2.79 12.99
CA ALA A 544 18.75 -1.77 13.98
C ALA A 544 19.61 -0.65 13.31
N PRO A 545 19.53 0.60 13.79
CA PRO A 545 20.38 1.68 13.29
C PRO A 545 21.88 1.33 13.40
N LYS A 546 22.60 1.34 12.28
CA LYS A 546 24.05 0.99 12.20
C LYS A 546 24.90 1.76 13.22
N HIS A 547 24.52 3.01 13.53
CA HIS A 547 25.24 3.88 14.46
C HIS A 547 25.19 3.42 15.94
N TRP A 548 24.32 2.47 16.30
CA TRP A 548 24.34 1.82 17.62
C TRP A 548 25.58 0.94 17.81
N MET A 549 26.19 0.46 16.71
CA MET A 549 27.31 -0.50 16.73
C MET A 549 26.93 -1.79 17.50
N LEU A 550 25.82 -2.42 17.08
CA LEU A 550 25.48 -3.77 17.50
C LEU A 550 26.16 -4.80 16.60
N ASP A 551 26.83 -5.77 17.20
CA ASP A 551 27.38 -6.93 16.49
C ASP A 551 26.28 -7.84 15.91
N LYS A 552 26.56 -8.45 14.76
CA LYS A 552 25.71 -9.37 14.01
C LYS A 552 25.43 -10.68 14.76
N LEU A 553 26.43 -11.25 15.44
CA LEU A 553 26.39 -12.62 15.96
C LEU A 553 25.73 -12.74 17.33
N GLY A 554 25.85 -11.72 18.19
CA GLY A 554 25.35 -11.75 19.58
C GLY A 554 23.81 -11.75 19.77
N GLY A 555 23.02 -12.33 18.86
CA GLY A 555 21.58 -12.59 18.98
C GLY A 555 20.70 -11.95 17.88
N ALA A 556 19.64 -12.66 17.47
CA ALA A 556 18.77 -12.29 16.33
C ALA A 556 17.96 -10.98 16.48
N PHE A 557 17.78 -10.50 17.71
CA PHE A 557 17.00 -9.30 18.04
C PHE A 557 17.87 -8.17 18.62
N ALA A 558 17.38 -6.94 18.46
CA ALA A 558 17.91 -5.73 19.08
C ALA A 558 16.84 -5.13 20.01
N PRO A 559 17.23 -4.33 21.02
CA PRO A 559 16.28 -3.61 21.85
C PRO A 559 15.52 -2.61 20.96
N LYS A 560 14.21 -2.82 20.78
CA LYS A 560 13.34 -1.85 20.11
C LYS A 560 13.18 -0.65 21.05
N PRO A 561 13.41 0.60 20.61
CA PRO A 561 13.13 1.77 21.42
C PRO A 561 11.62 1.90 21.67
N SER A 562 11.26 2.31 22.88
CA SER A 562 9.89 2.72 23.23
C SER A 562 9.47 3.93 22.40
N SER A 563 8.15 4.13 22.22
CA SER A 563 7.64 5.40 21.67
C SER A 563 7.83 6.50 22.72
N GLY A 564 8.68 7.49 22.42
CA GLY A 564 9.06 8.53 23.37
C GLY A 564 9.56 9.80 22.65
N PRO A 565 10.36 10.65 23.32
CA PRO A 565 10.80 11.96 22.82
C PRO A 565 11.41 11.95 21.40
N HIS A 566 12.24 10.96 21.09
CA HIS A 566 13.06 10.94 19.88
C HIS A 566 12.66 9.83 18.91
N LYS A 567 12.93 10.03 17.61
CA LYS A 567 12.62 9.02 16.58
C LYS A 567 13.49 7.77 16.77
N SER A 568 12.96 6.59 16.42
CA SER A 568 13.65 5.29 16.57
C SER A 568 14.95 5.12 15.77
N ARG A 569 15.25 6.02 14.82
CA ARG A 569 16.51 6.11 14.05
C ARG A 569 17.40 7.29 14.47
N GLU A 570 17.00 8.07 15.46
CA GLU A 570 17.63 9.29 15.96
C GLU A 570 17.79 9.26 17.50
N CYS A 571 17.79 8.06 18.08
CA CYS A 571 17.97 7.81 19.52
C CYS A 571 18.86 6.60 19.78
N LEU A 572 19.31 6.45 21.02
CA LEU A 572 20.04 5.32 21.56
C LEU A 572 19.32 4.84 22.85
N PRO A 573 18.74 3.62 22.88
CA PRO A 573 18.09 3.10 24.08
C PRO A 573 18.99 3.08 25.32
N LEU A 574 18.43 3.37 26.50
CA LEU A 574 19.18 3.35 27.79
C LEU A 574 19.96 2.05 28.03
N ILE A 575 19.41 0.91 27.64
CA ILE A 575 20.12 -0.38 27.73
C ILE A 575 21.41 -0.43 26.92
N LEU A 576 21.51 0.27 25.78
CA LEU A 576 22.74 0.35 25.00
C LEU A 576 23.72 1.41 25.53
N ILE A 577 23.23 2.40 26.27
CA ILE A 577 24.05 3.37 27.00
C ILE A 577 24.78 2.65 28.15
N LEU A 578 24.03 2.01 29.04
CA LEU A 578 24.58 1.34 30.23
C LEU A 578 25.49 0.15 29.85
N ARG A 579 25.06 -0.70 28.92
CA ARG A 579 25.77 -1.94 28.56
C ARG A 579 26.85 -1.76 27.47
N ASN A 580 26.51 -1.09 26.37
CA ASN A 580 27.34 -1.04 25.15
C ASN A 580 28.18 0.26 25.02
N ARG A 581 28.10 1.20 25.98
CA ARG A 581 28.93 2.42 26.01
C ARG A 581 29.64 2.60 27.34
N LEU A 582 28.91 2.61 28.46
CA LEU A 582 29.48 2.79 29.81
C LEU A 582 30.04 1.48 30.40
N LYS A 583 29.50 0.32 29.99
CA LYS A 583 29.84 -1.03 30.49
C LYS A 583 29.52 -1.27 31.98
N TYR A 584 28.64 -0.48 32.60
CA TYR A 584 28.14 -0.73 33.97
C TYR A 584 27.23 -1.97 34.09
N ALA A 585 26.96 -2.66 32.98
CA ALA A 585 26.29 -3.94 32.94
C ALA A 585 26.81 -4.76 31.74
N LEU A 586 26.82 -6.08 31.89
CA LEU A 586 27.10 -7.06 30.84
C LEU A 586 25.80 -7.68 30.29
N THR A 587 24.78 -7.90 31.13
CA THR A 587 23.52 -8.53 30.75
C THR A 587 22.30 -7.59 30.78
N TYR A 588 21.18 -8.07 30.23
CA TYR A 588 19.89 -7.38 30.29
C TYR A 588 19.27 -7.38 31.70
N ARG A 589 19.71 -8.27 32.61
CA ARG A 589 19.19 -8.36 33.98
C ARG A 589 19.80 -7.28 34.87
N GLU A 590 21.13 -7.11 34.87
CA GLU A 590 21.81 -6.04 35.62
C GLU A 590 21.27 -4.65 35.23
N VAL A 591 21.09 -4.38 33.93
CA VAL A 591 20.50 -3.11 33.45
C VAL A 591 19.12 -2.88 34.07
N GLN A 592 18.28 -3.92 34.19
CA GLN A 592 16.97 -3.79 34.81
C GLN A 592 17.10 -3.50 36.31
N SER A 593 18.04 -4.14 37.03
CA SER A 593 18.30 -3.86 38.45
C SER A 593 18.74 -2.40 38.67
N ILE A 594 19.70 -1.90 37.90
CA ILE A 594 20.21 -0.52 37.98
C ILE A 594 19.08 0.51 37.76
N LEU A 595 18.20 0.25 36.80
CA LEU A 595 17.07 1.13 36.47
C LEU A 595 15.95 1.06 37.52
N MET A 596 15.66 -0.11 38.09
CA MET A 596 14.67 -0.26 39.17
C MET A 596 15.11 0.39 40.48
N GLN A 597 16.42 0.45 40.74
CA GLN A 597 17.01 1.24 41.84
C GLN A 597 16.93 2.77 41.62
N ARG A 598 16.37 3.23 40.49
CA ARG A 598 16.13 4.66 40.16
C ARG A 598 17.39 5.53 40.05
N HIS A 599 18.58 4.93 39.94
CA HIS A 599 19.86 5.66 39.90
C HIS A 599 20.21 6.29 38.54
N VAL A 600 19.34 6.16 37.53
CA VAL A 600 19.55 6.76 36.20
C VAL A 600 18.48 7.83 35.95
N LEU A 601 18.95 9.07 35.82
CA LEU A 601 18.15 10.21 35.43
C LEU A 601 18.37 10.49 33.94
N VAL A 602 17.30 10.87 33.23
CA VAL A 602 17.40 11.48 31.90
C VAL A 602 16.64 12.79 31.92
N ASP A 603 17.31 13.87 31.55
CA ASP A 603 16.87 15.25 31.70
C ASP A 603 16.28 15.54 33.11
N ASN A 604 17.07 15.22 34.15
CA ASN A 604 16.74 15.30 35.58
C ASN A 604 15.47 14.52 36.02
N LYS A 605 15.00 13.55 35.22
CA LYS A 605 13.82 12.73 35.53
C LYS A 605 14.18 11.25 35.57
N VAL A 606 13.82 10.55 36.64
CA VAL A 606 14.04 9.10 36.82
C VAL A 606 13.42 8.33 35.66
N ARG A 607 14.20 7.47 34.99
CA ARG A 607 13.72 6.58 33.93
C ARG A 607 13.99 5.12 34.28
N THR A 608 12.92 4.36 34.48
CA THR A 608 12.97 2.90 34.74
C THR A 608 12.89 2.05 33.47
N ASP A 609 12.46 2.63 32.33
CA ASP A 609 12.34 1.93 31.06
C ASP A 609 13.72 1.71 30.39
N LYS A 610 14.19 0.46 30.41
CA LYS A 610 15.40 0.00 29.72
C LYS A 610 15.44 0.30 28.22
N THR A 611 14.28 0.48 27.60
CA THR A 611 14.08 0.76 26.18
C THR A 611 13.76 2.22 25.87
N TYR A 612 13.86 3.12 26.87
CA TYR A 612 13.63 4.55 26.71
C TYR A 612 14.55 5.16 25.64
N PRO A 613 14.01 5.90 24.65
CA PRO A 613 14.77 6.50 23.55
C PRO A 613 15.43 7.81 23.98
N ALA A 614 16.61 7.74 24.60
CA ALA A 614 17.44 8.93 24.80
C ALA A 614 18.08 9.36 23.47
N GLY A 615 18.05 10.64 23.13
CA GLY A 615 18.44 11.15 21.81
C GLY A 615 19.51 12.23 21.84
N PHE A 616 19.68 12.91 20.70
CA PHE A 616 20.63 14.01 20.57
C PHE A 616 20.33 15.13 21.59
N MET A 617 21.38 15.71 22.19
CA MET A 617 21.34 16.74 23.23
C MET A 617 20.68 16.37 24.58
N ASP A 618 20.12 15.16 24.75
CA ASP A 618 19.66 14.68 26.06
C ASP A 618 20.82 14.60 27.07
N VAL A 619 20.52 14.89 28.33
CA VAL A 619 21.44 14.73 29.46
C VAL A 619 21.07 13.46 30.24
N VAL A 620 22.03 12.58 30.45
CA VAL A 620 21.91 11.36 31.27
C VAL A 620 22.83 11.53 32.47
N SER A 621 22.29 11.59 33.68
CA SER A 621 23.05 11.75 34.92
C SER A 621 22.86 10.56 35.86
N ILE A 622 23.95 10.19 36.55
CA ILE A 622 24.03 9.04 37.46
C ILE A 622 24.50 9.56 38.82
N PRO A 623 23.59 9.92 39.75
CA PRO A 623 23.95 10.52 41.04
C PRO A 623 24.82 9.64 41.94
N LYS A 624 24.89 8.32 41.68
CA LYS A 624 25.77 7.41 42.42
C LYS A 624 27.26 7.51 42.05
N THR A 625 27.58 8.02 40.86
CA THR A 625 28.97 8.22 40.39
C THR A 625 29.33 9.70 40.24
N ASN A 626 28.37 10.62 40.49
CA ASN A 626 28.47 12.04 40.17
C ASN A 626 28.88 12.30 38.70
N GLU A 627 28.44 11.44 37.79
CA GLU A 627 28.71 11.58 36.36
C GLU A 627 27.48 12.11 35.62
N SER A 628 27.70 13.21 34.90
CA SER A 628 26.77 13.77 33.93
C SER A 628 27.28 13.53 32.50
N PHE A 629 26.43 12.98 31.63
CA PHE A 629 26.75 12.70 30.23
C PHE A 629 25.75 13.38 29.28
N ARG A 630 26.22 14.01 28.21
CA ARG A 630 25.39 14.48 27.11
C ARG A 630 25.52 13.60 25.87
N LEU A 631 24.39 13.30 25.22
CA LEU A 631 24.35 12.52 23.99
C LEU A 631 24.61 13.39 22.76
N LEU A 632 25.79 13.21 22.15
CA LEU A 632 26.22 13.97 20.97
C LEU A 632 26.60 13.05 19.81
N TYR A 633 26.70 13.62 18.61
CA TYR A 633 27.18 12.92 17.43
C TYR A 633 28.71 13.03 17.30
N ASP A 634 29.36 11.89 17.12
CA ASP A 634 30.72 11.71 16.64
C ASP A 634 30.79 11.99 15.12
N THR A 635 31.93 12.44 14.58
CA THR A 635 32.11 12.83 13.15
C THR A 635 31.87 11.71 12.14
N LYS A 636 31.80 10.47 12.62
CA LYS A 636 31.41 9.26 11.88
C LYS A 636 29.89 8.99 11.91
N GLY A 637 29.08 9.93 12.39
CA GLY A 637 27.63 9.81 12.50
C GLY A 637 27.17 8.84 13.60
N ARG A 638 27.86 8.81 14.75
CA ARG A 638 27.61 7.83 15.84
C ARG A 638 27.22 8.54 17.14
N PHE A 639 26.28 7.96 17.90
CA PHE A 639 26.03 8.45 19.27
C PHE A 639 27.20 8.14 20.19
N ARG A 640 27.71 9.21 20.80
CA ARG A 640 28.77 9.22 21.80
C ARG A 640 28.25 9.91 23.06
N LEU A 641 28.53 9.32 24.21
CA LEU A 641 28.38 9.98 25.50
C LEU A 641 29.58 10.90 25.69
N HIS A 642 29.32 12.20 25.83
CA HIS A 642 30.30 13.18 26.26
C HIS A 642 30.11 13.38 27.76
N SER A 643 31.12 13.08 28.58
CA SER A 643 31.11 13.52 29.98
C SER A 643 31.14 15.05 30.02
N ILE A 644 30.29 15.66 30.84
CA ILE A 644 30.10 17.11 31.00
C ILE A 644 30.20 17.48 32.48
N ARG A 645 30.42 18.77 32.77
CA ARG A 645 30.35 19.31 34.14
C ARG A 645 28.90 19.49 34.59
N ASP A 646 28.64 19.52 35.89
CA ASP A 646 27.26 19.63 36.40
C ASP A 646 26.61 21.01 36.16
N GLU A 647 27.39 22.10 36.10
CA GLU A 647 26.91 23.40 35.59
C GLU A 647 26.31 23.29 34.18
N GLU A 648 26.91 22.44 33.35
CA GLU A 648 26.45 22.17 31.99
C GLU A 648 25.32 21.13 31.96
N SER A 649 25.21 20.26 32.96
CA SER A 649 24.17 19.22 33.03
C SER A 649 22.79 19.79 33.38
N LYS A 650 22.74 20.91 34.11
CA LYS A 650 21.50 21.63 34.46
C LYS A 650 20.71 22.14 33.26
N PHE A 651 21.35 22.40 32.12
CA PHE A 651 20.67 22.92 30.92
C PHE A 651 20.76 22.00 29.71
N LYS A 652 19.87 22.24 28.75
CA LYS A 652 19.76 21.53 27.48
C LYS A 652 19.49 22.52 26.35
N LEU A 653 19.99 22.24 25.14
CA LEU A 653 19.52 22.96 23.95
C LEU A 653 18.40 22.17 23.28
N CYS A 654 17.31 22.84 22.94
CA CYS A 654 16.20 22.26 22.18
C CYS A 654 15.90 23.07 20.92
N LYS A 655 15.92 22.42 19.75
CA LYS A 655 15.48 23.05 18.49
C LYS A 655 13.96 23.18 18.46
N VAL A 656 13.46 24.37 18.14
CA VAL A 656 12.05 24.66 17.91
C VAL A 656 11.64 24.06 16.57
N ARG A 657 10.64 23.18 16.58
CA ARG A 657 10.12 22.51 15.39
C ARG A 657 8.93 23.27 14.79
N SER A 658 8.08 23.85 15.63
CA SER A 658 6.96 24.71 15.22
C SER A 658 6.56 25.66 16.34
N VAL A 659 6.17 26.88 15.98
CA VAL A 659 5.46 27.83 16.85
C VAL A 659 3.98 27.75 16.48
N GLN A 660 3.08 27.64 17.46
CA GLN A 660 1.64 27.48 17.25
C GLN A 660 0.86 28.20 18.35
N PHE A 661 -0.41 28.52 18.07
CA PHE A 661 -1.35 29.06 19.06
C PHE A 661 -2.30 27.96 19.54
N GLY A 662 -2.59 27.95 20.83
CA GLY A 662 -3.51 27.02 21.48
C GLY A 662 -4.93 27.57 21.60
N SER A 663 -5.77 26.83 22.33
CA SER A 663 -7.03 27.38 22.83
C SER A 663 -6.77 28.64 23.66
N LYS A 664 -7.73 29.59 23.63
CA LYS A 664 -7.59 30.95 24.21
C LYS A 664 -6.41 31.76 23.66
N GLY A 665 -5.89 31.44 22.46
CA GLY A 665 -4.84 32.21 21.80
C GLY A 665 -3.46 32.11 22.45
N ILE A 666 -3.23 31.15 23.36
CA ILE A 666 -1.97 31.01 24.10
C ILE A 666 -0.86 30.54 23.14
N PRO A 667 0.23 31.29 22.93
CA PRO A 667 1.36 30.83 22.11
C PRO A 667 2.11 29.69 22.80
N TYR A 668 2.53 28.70 22.00
CA TYR A 668 3.40 27.63 22.45
C TYR A 668 4.38 27.20 21.35
N ILE A 669 5.54 26.69 21.76
CA ILE A 669 6.51 26.04 20.90
C ILE A 669 6.52 24.53 21.12
N ASN A 670 6.59 23.78 20.02
CA ASN A 670 6.92 22.36 20.04
C ASN A 670 8.39 22.19 19.70
N THR A 671 9.11 21.46 20.56
CA THR A 671 10.53 21.13 20.40
C THR A 671 10.74 19.84 19.63
N TYR A 672 11.96 19.61 19.14
CA TYR A 672 12.39 18.36 18.51
C TYR A 672 12.31 17.14 19.45
N ASP A 673 12.49 17.30 20.77
CA ASP A 673 12.36 16.25 21.80
C ASP A 673 10.92 16.15 22.37
N GLY A 674 9.93 16.71 21.65
CA GLY A 674 8.51 16.52 21.96
C GLY A 674 7.99 17.26 23.19
N ARG A 675 8.79 18.15 23.81
CA ARG A 675 8.32 19.08 24.84
C ARG A 675 7.51 20.20 24.20
N THR A 676 6.37 20.53 24.80
CA THR A 676 5.59 21.73 24.49
C THR A 676 5.80 22.76 25.59
N ILE A 677 6.30 23.96 25.24
CA ILE A 677 6.53 25.07 26.17
C ILE A 677 5.57 26.20 25.80
N ARG A 678 4.81 26.68 26.78
CA ARG A 678 3.83 27.78 26.64
C ARG A 678 4.48 29.13 26.96
N TYR A 679 3.91 30.21 26.43
CA TYR A 679 4.41 31.58 26.61
C TYR A 679 5.90 31.74 26.21
N PRO A 680 6.29 31.33 24.99
CA PRO A 680 7.60 31.67 24.44
C PRO A 680 7.70 33.20 24.19
N ASP A 681 8.93 33.72 24.17
CA ASP A 681 9.23 35.05 23.64
C ASP A 681 8.78 35.15 22.16
N PRO A 682 8.02 36.19 21.75
CA PRO A 682 7.60 36.41 20.36
C PRO A 682 8.72 36.44 19.30
N LEU A 683 9.97 36.68 19.71
CA LEU A 683 11.15 36.66 18.86
C LEU A 683 11.57 35.23 18.43
N ILE A 684 11.13 34.20 19.14
CA ILE A 684 11.49 32.79 18.90
C ILE A 684 10.70 32.24 17.70
N LYS A 685 11.42 31.79 16.67
CA LYS A 685 10.85 31.28 15.41
C LYS A 685 11.16 29.80 15.21
N ALA A 686 10.52 29.19 14.22
CA ALA A 686 10.76 27.80 13.87
C ALA A 686 12.18 27.60 13.30
N ASN A 687 12.88 26.58 13.80
CA ASN A 687 14.30 26.23 13.61
C ASN A 687 15.32 26.93 14.49
N ASP A 688 14.93 27.94 15.28
CA ASP A 688 15.76 28.48 16.36
C ASP A 688 16.02 27.40 17.42
N THR A 689 17.05 27.61 18.27
CA THR A 689 17.31 26.74 19.43
C THR A 689 17.16 27.51 20.73
N ILE A 690 16.41 26.94 21.68
CA ILE A 690 16.27 27.48 23.04
C ILE A 690 17.25 26.79 23.98
N LYS A 691 17.82 27.54 24.94
CA LYS A 691 18.46 27.01 26.13
C LYS A 691 17.39 26.81 27.20
N LEU A 692 17.08 25.54 27.46
CA LEU A 692 16.09 25.09 28.43
C LEU A 692 16.82 24.71 29.72
N ASP A 693 16.42 25.30 30.84
CA ASP A 693 16.79 24.79 32.16
C ASP A 693 15.99 23.52 32.47
N LEU A 694 16.64 22.47 32.97
CA LEU A 694 16.01 21.18 33.25
C LEU A 694 15.31 21.13 34.60
N GLU A 695 15.70 21.99 35.56
CA GLU A 695 15.07 22.09 36.88
C GLU A 695 13.71 22.80 36.76
N SER A 696 13.69 24.09 36.40
CA SER A 696 12.45 24.87 36.23
C SER A 696 11.66 24.53 34.95
N ASN A 697 12.29 23.89 33.96
CA ASN A 697 11.72 23.63 32.63
C ASN A 697 11.31 24.92 31.88
N LYS A 698 11.93 26.07 32.22
CA LYS A 698 11.77 27.38 31.56
C LYS A 698 12.90 27.67 30.56
N ILE A 699 12.62 28.56 29.60
CA ILE A 699 13.59 29.09 28.63
C ILE A 699 14.49 30.11 29.35
N VAL A 700 15.81 30.00 29.18
CA VAL A 700 16.82 30.90 29.76
C VAL A 700 17.33 31.92 28.74
N ASP A 701 17.62 31.46 27.51
CA ASP A 701 18.05 32.27 26.36
C ASP A 701 17.72 31.47 25.07
N PHE A 702 17.81 32.09 23.89
CA PHE A 702 17.62 31.45 22.60
C PHE A 702 18.63 31.92 21.54
N ILE A 703 18.83 31.10 20.52
CA ILE A 703 19.72 31.33 19.37
C ILE A 703 18.87 31.34 18.11
N LYS A 704 18.83 32.48 17.41
CA LYS A 704 18.18 32.61 16.11
C LYS A 704 18.91 31.79 15.03
N PHE A 705 18.16 31.22 14.10
CA PHE A 705 18.70 30.46 12.95
C PHE A 705 19.22 31.39 11.83
N ASP A 706 20.22 32.21 12.17
CA ASP A 706 20.86 33.21 11.32
C ASP A 706 22.31 32.87 10.98
N VAL A 707 22.82 33.48 9.90
CA VAL A 707 24.20 33.34 9.39
C VAL A 707 25.24 33.78 10.45
N GLY A 708 26.40 33.12 10.46
CA GLY A 708 27.48 33.38 11.40
C GLY A 708 27.42 32.58 12.71
N ASN A 709 26.34 31.85 12.99
CA ASN A 709 26.20 31.02 14.19
C ASN A 709 26.78 29.60 14.02
N VAL A 710 27.32 29.01 15.10
CA VAL A 710 27.78 27.61 15.12
C VAL A 710 26.60 26.66 14.93
N VAL A 711 26.74 25.70 14.03
CA VAL A 711 25.77 24.63 13.76
C VAL A 711 26.41 23.25 13.78
N MET A 712 25.69 22.25 14.30
CA MET A 712 26.00 20.83 14.16
C MET A 712 25.01 20.17 13.20
N VAL A 713 25.51 19.23 12.38
CA VAL A 713 24.68 18.39 11.52
C VAL A 713 24.18 17.16 12.28
N THR A 714 22.87 16.97 12.35
CA THR A 714 22.23 15.81 13.00
C THR A 714 21.93 14.65 12.04
N GLY A 715 21.80 14.92 10.73
CA GLY A 715 21.37 13.93 9.73
C GLY A 715 22.14 13.93 8.40
N GLY A 716 22.27 12.75 7.78
CA GLY A 716 22.86 12.56 6.45
C GLY A 716 24.34 12.17 6.45
N ARG A 717 25.02 12.34 5.30
CA ARG A 717 26.46 11.98 5.13
C ARG A 717 27.41 12.84 5.99
N ASN A 718 26.94 14.00 6.45
CA ASN A 718 27.69 14.97 7.23
C ASN A 718 27.34 14.96 8.74
N THR A 719 26.53 14.03 9.25
CA THR A 719 26.20 13.95 10.70
C THR A 719 27.45 13.98 11.59
N GLY A 720 27.42 14.81 12.63
CA GLY A 720 28.53 15.02 13.56
C GLY A 720 29.57 16.03 13.09
N ARG A 721 29.42 16.65 11.91
CA ARG A 721 30.19 17.85 11.55
C ARG A 721 29.70 19.07 12.30
N VAL A 722 30.62 19.98 12.63
CA VAL A 722 30.36 21.25 13.31
C VAL A 722 31.11 22.38 12.61
N GLY A 723 30.37 23.40 12.20
CA GLY A 723 30.91 24.54 11.46
C GLY A 723 30.04 25.79 11.64
N ILE A 724 30.42 26.86 10.97
CA ILE A 724 29.70 28.14 10.96
C ILE A 724 28.72 28.15 9.77
N LEU A 725 27.49 28.59 10.03
CA LEU A 725 26.48 28.79 9.00
C LEU A 725 26.88 29.95 8.06
N LYS A 726 27.20 29.65 6.78
CA LYS A 726 27.60 30.66 5.78
C LYS A 726 26.45 31.23 4.98
N ASN A 727 25.62 30.38 4.38
CA ASN A 727 24.55 30.80 3.47
C ASN A 727 23.35 29.86 3.55
N ARG A 728 22.16 30.37 3.23
CA ARG A 728 20.86 29.70 3.31
C ARG A 728 20.07 29.96 2.03
N GLU A 729 20.12 29.01 1.11
CA GLU A 729 19.43 29.06 -0.18
C GLU A 729 17.96 28.64 -0.04
N LYS A 730 17.06 29.50 -0.51
CA LYS A 730 15.60 29.32 -0.43
C LYS A 730 15.02 29.00 -1.80
N HIS A 731 14.89 27.71 -2.09
CA HIS A 731 14.28 27.20 -3.33
C HIS A 731 12.76 27.16 -3.19
N LYS A 732 12.01 27.94 -3.99
CA LYS A 732 10.53 27.93 -3.96
C LYS A 732 10.01 26.52 -4.30
N GLY A 733 9.16 25.96 -3.42
CA GLY A 733 8.59 24.60 -3.59
C GLY A 733 9.56 23.43 -3.30
N SER A 734 10.83 23.70 -3.00
CA SER A 734 11.85 22.69 -2.70
C SER A 734 12.38 22.81 -1.27
N PHE A 735 13.23 21.85 -0.85
CA PHE A 735 13.88 21.93 0.45
C PHE A 735 14.93 23.04 0.47
N GLU A 736 14.96 23.85 1.54
CA GLU A 736 16.02 24.85 1.72
C GLU A 736 17.40 24.19 1.95
N THR A 737 18.39 24.68 1.21
CA THR A 737 19.79 24.23 1.26
C THR A 737 20.59 25.17 2.15
N VAL A 738 21.48 24.60 2.96
CA VAL A 738 22.24 25.31 3.99
C VAL A 738 23.72 24.96 3.84
N HIS A 739 24.53 25.99 3.55
CA HIS A 739 25.98 25.90 3.40
C HIS A 739 26.69 26.21 4.71
N ILE A 740 27.60 25.32 5.09
CA ILE A 740 28.30 25.33 6.38
C ILE A 740 29.80 25.20 6.11
N GLN A 741 30.62 26.02 6.79
CA GLN A 741 32.08 25.92 6.76
C GLN A 741 32.60 25.32 8.08
N ASP A 742 33.30 24.18 8.03
CA ASP A 742 34.02 23.64 9.19
C ASP A 742 35.19 24.55 9.60
N ALA A 743 35.67 24.42 10.83
CA ALA A 743 36.80 25.21 11.35
C ALA A 743 38.15 25.04 10.59
N THR A 744 38.27 24.08 9.68
CA THR A 744 39.41 23.92 8.76
C THR A 744 39.19 24.56 7.38
N GLY A 745 38.13 25.34 7.22
CA GLY A 745 37.78 26.01 5.96
C GLY A 745 36.98 25.16 4.97
N HIS A 746 36.82 23.85 5.19
CA HIS A 746 36.05 22.99 4.29
C HIS A 746 34.55 23.32 4.30
N GLU A 747 34.00 23.62 3.14
CA GLU A 747 32.56 23.90 2.97
C GLU A 747 31.77 22.65 2.58
N PHE A 748 30.48 22.62 2.94
CA PHE A 748 29.54 21.59 2.52
C PHE A 748 28.08 22.04 2.68
N ALA A 749 27.21 21.49 1.83
CA ALA A 749 25.78 21.69 1.89
C ALA A 749 25.06 20.62 2.75
N THR A 750 23.95 21.01 3.39
CA THR A 750 22.95 20.12 4.00
C THR A 750 21.54 20.69 3.86
N ARG A 751 20.49 19.88 4.08
CA ARG A 751 19.11 20.38 4.17
C ARG A 751 18.87 21.00 5.55
N LEU A 752 18.18 22.14 5.61
CA LEU A 752 17.85 22.87 6.86
C LEU A 752 17.29 21.99 8.00
N GLY A 753 16.51 20.96 7.68
CA GLY A 753 15.97 20.02 8.67
C GLY A 753 17.03 19.26 9.47
N ASN A 754 18.23 19.06 8.91
CA ASN A 754 19.35 18.33 9.53
C ASN A 754 20.31 19.25 10.30
N VAL A 755 20.07 20.56 10.33
CA VAL A 755 20.95 21.56 10.94
C VAL A 755 20.43 21.94 12.33
N PHE A 756 21.32 22.04 13.32
CA PHE A 756 20.99 22.40 14.70
C PHE A 756 21.99 23.45 15.20
N THR A 757 21.53 24.64 15.61
CA THR A 757 22.39 25.70 16.16
C THR A 757 22.90 25.33 17.57
N LEU A 758 24.20 25.57 17.82
CA LEU A 758 24.85 25.26 19.10
C LEU A 758 25.37 26.49 19.86
N GLY A 759 25.52 27.64 19.20
CA GLY A 759 26.01 28.86 19.84
C GLY A 759 25.80 30.12 18.98
N LYS A 760 25.90 31.28 19.63
CA LYS A 760 25.91 32.59 18.98
C LYS A 760 27.33 32.90 18.48
N GLY A 761 27.48 33.33 17.23
CA GLY A 761 28.79 33.54 16.60
C GLY A 761 29.61 32.24 16.53
N SER A 762 30.92 32.33 16.83
CA SER A 762 31.88 31.20 16.78
C SER A 762 31.94 30.34 18.06
N LYS A 763 31.33 30.78 19.18
CA LYS A 763 31.42 30.08 20.48
C LYS A 763 30.19 29.18 20.72
N PRO A 764 30.30 27.84 20.72
CA PRO A 764 29.21 26.96 21.11
C PRO A 764 28.89 27.14 22.61
N TRP A 765 27.61 27.00 22.97
CA TRP A 765 27.14 26.93 24.36
C TRP A 765 27.28 25.54 24.99
N VAL A 766 27.88 24.60 24.25
CA VAL A 766 27.92 23.16 24.55
C VAL A 766 29.33 22.63 24.32
N SER A 767 29.84 21.83 25.25
CA SER A 767 31.10 21.10 25.10
C SER A 767 31.04 20.11 23.92
N LEU A 768 32.11 20.07 23.13
CA LEU A 768 32.18 19.28 21.88
C LEU A 768 33.07 18.05 22.04
N PRO A 769 32.67 16.89 21.48
CA PRO A 769 33.43 15.65 21.60
C PRO A 769 34.81 15.74 20.94
N LYS A 770 35.74 14.86 21.34
CA LYS A 770 37.13 14.80 20.82
C LYS A 770 37.14 14.91 19.29
N GLY A 771 37.78 15.98 18.78
CA GLY A 771 37.79 16.35 17.35
C GLY A 771 36.98 17.60 17.00
N LYS A 772 36.22 18.19 17.94
CA LYS A 772 35.44 19.44 17.77
C LYS A 772 34.46 19.45 16.58
N GLY A 773 34.08 18.29 16.05
CA GLY A 773 33.24 18.16 14.86
C GLY A 773 33.98 18.20 13.52
N ILE A 774 35.32 18.37 13.49
CA ILE A 774 36.09 18.39 12.25
C ILE A 774 36.17 16.98 11.67
N LYS A 775 35.67 16.81 10.43
CA LYS A 775 35.68 15.51 9.73
C LYS A 775 36.85 15.44 8.75
N LEU A 776 37.95 14.87 9.23
CA LEU A 776 39.16 14.57 8.46
C LEU A 776 38.86 13.77 7.18
N THR A 777 39.71 13.92 6.16
CA THR A 777 39.66 13.09 4.95
C THR A 777 40.03 11.64 5.24
N ILE A 778 39.77 10.73 4.30
CA ILE A 778 40.10 9.31 4.44
C ILE A 778 41.63 9.11 4.57
N ILE A 779 42.42 9.91 3.85
CA ILE A 779 43.89 9.86 3.87
C ILE A 779 44.43 10.38 5.21
N GLU A 780 43.90 11.50 5.73
CA GLU A 780 44.23 11.97 7.08
C GLU A 780 43.84 10.97 8.17
N GLU A 781 42.67 10.34 8.06
CA GLU A 781 42.26 9.35 9.05
C GLU A 781 43.12 8.07 8.98
N ALA A 782 43.59 7.68 7.79
CA ALA A 782 44.54 6.58 7.61
C ALA A 782 45.91 6.93 8.23
N ARG A 783 46.51 8.08 7.86
CA ARG A 783 47.77 8.58 8.43
C ARG A 783 47.69 8.69 9.95
N LYS A 784 46.57 9.20 10.49
CA LYS A 784 46.34 9.34 11.93
C LYS A 784 46.21 7.99 12.65
N ARG A 785 45.67 6.95 11.99
CA ARG A 785 45.67 5.58 12.54
C ARG A 785 47.06 4.93 12.47
N GLN A 786 47.82 5.16 11.41
CA GLN A 786 49.19 4.66 11.27
C GLN A 786 50.09 5.28 12.34
N ALA A 787 50.07 6.60 12.51
CA ALA A 787 50.81 7.29 13.57
C ALA A 787 50.37 6.87 14.99
N ALA A 788 49.09 6.56 15.20
CA ALA A 788 48.60 6.05 16.48
C ALA A 788 48.93 4.56 16.71
N ALA A 789 49.25 3.80 15.67
CA ALA A 789 49.72 2.41 15.79
C ALA A 789 51.24 2.36 16.04
N ALA A 790 52.01 3.20 15.35
CA ALA A 790 53.46 3.38 15.51
C ALA A 790 53.86 4.23 16.75
N ALA A 791 52.95 4.39 17.71
CA ALA A 791 53.15 5.01 19.01
C ALA A 791 52.49 4.16 20.13
N VAL A 792 52.34 2.86 19.86
CA VAL A 792 51.66 1.84 20.67
C VAL A 792 52.36 0.50 20.46
N ALA A 793 52.79 0.22 19.22
CA ALA A 793 54.08 -0.43 18.99
C ALA A 793 55.22 0.57 19.27
#